data_AF-A0A952ETD7-F1
#
_entry.id   AF-A0A952ETD7-F1
#
_cell.length_a   1.000
_cell.length_b   1.000
_cell.length_c   1.000
_cell.angle_alpha   90.00
_cell.angle_beta   90.00
_cell.angle_gamma   90.00
#
_symmetry.space_group_name_H-M   'P 1'
#
loop_
_entity.id
_entity.type
_entity.pdbx_description
1 polymer ?
#
loop_
_entity_poly.entity_id
_entity_poly.type
_entity_poly.pdbx_seq_one_letter_code
_entity_poly.pdbx_strand_id
1 'polypeptide(L)'
;MGTQTVLRSRFPRLTRGLRKPTDLLGRIGDHMLFYLRALGGVPHAAVHFRREIIRLIAEISMGAGTLAMIGGTVVIVGFLTLAAGGTLAVQGYSSLGDIGIEALTGFLAAFINVRISAPVVAGIGLAATFGAGVTAQLGAMRINEEIDALTAMAIRPVEYLVSTRIVAGMIAITPLYSIAVVLSFVASRFTTVVLFGQSAGLYDHYFNTFLNPIDLLWSFLQAVLMAITILLVHTYFGYFASGGPSGVGVAVGNAVRTSLVVVVSVTLLVSLSIYGAIGLFRGSFTKTEPVTVISDRAGLVMNNDAKVKMRGVQIGKVKSIEYRPDGTAALHLAMDPSQLNLVPSNVTVNIESSTVFGAKSVDMVPPDNPSPQTLRPGQVIQSQHVVVEINTVFQQLVRVLDKIDPAKLNQTLGAIAKAFNGRGEKFGKTLTDFNAFLAKIEPSLPNLSHDLEVAAPTFNAYADAAPDLVRTADSATQISNTIVDQQQELDQFLVSSIGLADIGNDVIGGNEPALAEALGLLVPTTELLNRYHESLYCSIAGLAVMANSPPLPGNNSAVVVSAGLTLGTERYRYPQDLPKVAAKGRPYCQELGLPNVPPEFRVPAIVADVGANPYQYGNQGILLNSAGLKNWLFGPIPGPPRNTAQIGMPG
;
A
#
# COMPACT_ATOMS: atom_id res chain seq x y z
N MET A 1 8.69 -62.86 -10.58
CA MET A 1 8.04 -61.63 -11.08
C MET A 1 6.87 -61.30 -10.18
N GLY A 2 6.87 -60.13 -9.53
CA GLY A 2 5.87 -59.78 -8.52
C GLY A 2 4.46 -59.65 -9.10
N THR A 3 3.45 -59.97 -8.30
CA THR A 3 2.01 -59.85 -8.62
C THR A 3 1.62 -58.47 -9.16
N GLN A 4 2.30 -57.41 -8.74
CA GLN A 4 2.11 -56.06 -9.27
C GLN A 4 2.56 -55.90 -10.74
N THR A 5 3.59 -56.62 -11.16
CA THR A 5 4.10 -56.57 -12.55
C THR A 5 3.13 -57.27 -13.50
N VAL A 6 2.50 -58.36 -13.04
CA VAL A 6 1.49 -59.11 -13.80
C VAL A 6 0.21 -58.27 -14.00
N LEU A 7 -0.29 -57.62 -12.94
CA LEU A 7 -1.44 -56.72 -13.00
C LEU A 7 -1.22 -55.52 -13.96
N ARG A 8 -0.01 -54.95 -13.95
CA ARG A 8 0.39 -53.84 -14.87
C ARG A 8 0.39 -54.26 -16.34
N SER A 9 0.78 -55.50 -16.64
CA SER A 9 0.79 -56.02 -18.02
C SER A 9 -0.61 -56.33 -18.54
N ARG A 10 -1.52 -56.78 -17.67
CA ARG A 10 -2.83 -57.33 -18.06
C ARG A 10 -3.95 -56.28 -18.15
N PHE A 11 -3.88 -55.20 -17.37
CA PHE A 11 -4.91 -54.13 -17.34
C PHE A 11 -4.33 -52.70 -17.28
N PRO A 12 -3.60 -52.24 -18.31
CA PRO A 12 -2.87 -50.97 -18.29
C PRO A 12 -3.77 -49.73 -18.09
N ARG A 13 -5.01 -49.76 -18.61
CA ARG A 13 -5.99 -48.67 -18.44
C ARG A 13 -6.53 -48.56 -17.01
N LEU A 14 -6.79 -49.70 -16.36
CA LEU A 14 -7.31 -49.75 -14.99
C LEU A 14 -6.23 -49.35 -13.97
N THR A 15 -4.98 -49.77 -14.20
CA THR A 15 -3.84 -49.33 -13.38
C THR A 15 -3.49 -47.85 -13.55
N ARG A 16 -3.72 -47.25 -14.73
CA ARG A 16 -3.60 -45.79 -14.94
C ARG A 16 -4.74 -45.03 -14.26
N GLY A 17 -5.97 -45.55 -14.30
CA GLY A 17 -7.14 -44.96 -13.66
C GLY A 17 -7.04 -44.92 -12.14
N LEU A 18 -6.54 -45.99 -11.51
CA LEU A 18 -6.34 -46.07 -10.06
C LEU A 18 -5.09 -45.32 -9.57
N ARG A 19 -4.05 -45.14 -10.40
CA ARG A 19 -2.84 -44.37 -10.04
C ARG A 19 -3.07 -42.87 -9.91
N LYS A 20 -3.90 -42.29 -10.78
CA LYS A 20 -4.16 -40.83 -10.76
C LYS A 20 -4.63 -40.30 -9.40
N PRO A 21 -5.64 -40.90 -8.72
CA PRO A 21 -6.06 -40.42 -7.41
C PRO A 21 -5.04 -40.72 -6.31
N THR A 22 -4.31 -41.84 -6.36
CA THR A 22 -3.27 -42.15 -5.36
C THR A 22 -2.06 -41.24 -5.49
N ASP A 23 -1.65 -40.89 -6.70
CA ASP A 23 -0.54 -39.99 -6.96
C ASP A 23 -0.90 -38.54 -6.58
N LEU A 24 -2.17 -38.15 -6.76
CA LEU A 24 -2.69 -36.86 -6.29
C LEU A 24 -2.69 -36.79 -4.75
N LEU A 25 -3.18 -37.83 -4.06
CA LEU A 25 -3.15 -37.90 -2.60
C LEU A 25 -1.71 -37.90 -2.08
N GLY A 26 -0.80 -38.60 -2.75
CA GLY A 26 0.63 -38.62 -2.42
C GLY A 26 1.24 -37.23 -2.46
N ARG A 27 1.01 -36.47 -3.55
CA ARG A 27 1.49 -35.08 -3.67
C ARG A 27 0.94 -34.17 -2.58
N ILE A 28 -0.36 -34.25 -2.31
CA ILE A 28 -0.99 -33.47 -1.22
C ILE A 28 -0.35 -33.84 0.13
N GLY A 29 -0.10 -35.13 0.36
CA GLY A 29 0.61 -35.63 1.54
C GLY A 29 2.01 -35.04 1.69
N ASP A 30 2.79 -34.98 0.61
CA ASP A 30 4.14 -34.42 0.62
C ASP A 30 4.15 -32.94 0.97
N HIS A 31 3.27 -32.15 0.35
CA HIS A 31 3.07 -30.73 0.70
C HIS A 31 2.69 -30.57 2.18
N MET A 32 1.71 -31.34 2.66
CA MET A 32 1.21 -31.23 4.02
C MET A 32 2.28 -31.62 5.06
N LEU A 33 3.03 -32.70 4.82
CA LEU A 33 4.13 -33.12 5.68
C LEU A 33 5.25 -32.08 5.74
N PHE A 34 5.61 -31.48 4.60
CA PHE A 34 6.60 -30.41 4.56
C PHE A 34 6.12 -29.18 5.34
N TYR A 35 4.87 -28.74 5.12
CA TYR A 35 4.32 -27.59 5.84
C TYR A 35 4.24 -27.82 7.35
N LEU A 36 3.81 -29.00 7.78
CA LEU A 36 3.76 -29.34 9.20
C LEU A 36 5.15 -29.37 9.84
N ARG A 37 6.17 -29.88 9.13
CA ARG A 37 7.57 -29.83 9.61
C ARG A 37 8.09 -28.40 9.66
N ALA A 38 7.85 -27.60 8.62
CA ALA A 38 8.28 -26.21 8.57
C ALA A 38 7.66 -25.36 9.70
N LEU A 39 6.36 -25.52 9.97
CA LEU A 39 5.67 -24.85 11.07
C LEU A 39 6.08 -25.40 12.44
N GLY A 40 6.25 -26.72 12.58
CA GLY A 40 6.75 -27.34 13.81
C GLY A 40 8.19 -26.93 14.15
N GLY A 41 8.99 -26.59 13.13
CA GLY A 41 10.36 -26.09 13.27
C GLY A 41 10.48 -24.62 13.68
N VAL A 42 9.40 -23.83 13.57
CA VAL A 42 9.40 -22.37 13.87
C VAL A 42 9.90 -22.04 15.28
N PRO A 43 9.41 -22.67 16.37
CA PRO A 43 9.88 -22.36 17.72
C PRO A 43 11.37 -22.67 17.90
N HIS A 44 11.84 -23.77 17.30
CA HIS A 44 13.25 -24.15 17.37
C HIS A 44 14.14 -23.14 16.65
N ALA A 45 13.74 -22.74 15.43
CA ALA A 45 14.45 -21.77 14.61
C ALA A 45 14.49 -20.37 15.26
N ALA A 46 13.37 -19.93 15.84
CA ALA A 46 13.27 -18.64 16.54
C ALA A 46 14.26 -18.51 17.70
N VAL A 47 14.55 -19.62 18.40
CA VAL A 47 15.48 -19.63 19.53
C VAL A 47 16.94 -19.74 19.07
N HIS A 48 17.24 -20.63 18.12
CA HIS A 48 18.62 -21.02 17.80
C HIS A 48 19.25 -20.25 16.64
N PHE A 49 18.45 -19.70 15.71
CA PHE A 49 18.93 -19.07 14.49
C PHE A 49 18.66 -17.55 14.42
N ARG A 50 18.80 -16.85 15.55
CA ARG A 50 18.45 -15.42 15.67
C ARG A 50 19.22 -14.51 14.71
N ARG A 51 20.52 -14.76 14.52
CA ARG A 51 21.36 -13.97 13.60
C ARG A 51 20.87 -14.08 12.15
N GLU A 52 20.51 -15.29 11.75
CA GLU A 52 19.98 -15.55 10.42
C GLU A 52 18.60 -14.91 10.24
N ILE A 53 17.73 -14.97 11.25
CA ILE A 53 16.43 -14.30 11.22
C ILE A 53 16.60 -12.77 11.06
N ILE A 54 17.54 -12.14 11.76
CA ILE A 54 17.80 -10.70 11.61
C ILE A 54 18.27 -10.36 10.19
N ARG A 55 19.18 -11.17 9.62
CA ARG A 55 19.62 -11.03 8.22
C ARG A 55 18.43 -11.12 7.27
N LEU A 56 17.59 -12.13 7.45
CA LEU A 56 16.41 -12.36 6.61
C LEU A 56 15.36 -11.23 6.77
N ILE A 57 15.17 -10.66 7.97
CA ILE A 57 14.26 -9.51 8.14
C ILE A 57 14.75 -8.30 7.34
N ALA A 58 16.05 -8.00 7.40
CA ALA A 58 16.64 -6.92 6.63
C ALA A 58 16.47 -7.16 5.12
N GLU A 59 16.69 -8.39 4.68
CA GLU A 59 16.51 -8.79 3.29
C GLU A 59 15.05 -8.73 2.81
N ILE A 60 14.10 -9.15 3.64
CA ILE A 60 12.66 -9.07 3.34
C ILE A 60 12.21 -7.61 3.23
N SER A 61 12.70 -6.76 4.13
CA SER A 61 12.26 -5.37 4.21
C SER A 61 12.92 -4.51 3.13
N MET A 62 14.25 -4.60 3.01
CA MET A 62 15.04 -3.77 2.10
C MET A 62 15.19 -4.40 0.72
N GLY A 63 14.90 -5.69 0.51
CA GLY A 63 15.21 -6.41 -0.72
C GLY A 63 16.66 -6.91 -0.78
N ALA A 64 16.95 -7.81 -1.72
CA ALA A 64 18.30 -8.29 -2.02
C ALA A 64 18.80 -7.76 -3.37
N GLY A 65 20.11 -7.55 -3.51
CA GLY A 65 20.72 -7.15 -4.79
C GLY A 65 20.20 -5.81 -5.33
N THR A 66 19.82 -5.77 -6.61
CA THR A 66 19.33 -4.55 -7.28
C THR A 66 18.02 -4.03 -6.69
N LEU A 67 17.17 -4.90 -6.12
CA LEU A 67 15.94 -4.49 -5.44
C LEU A 67 16.22 -3.65 -4.18
N ALA A 68 17.38 -3.85 -3.53
CA ALA A 68 17.78 -3.04 -2.39
C ALA A 68 18.03 -1.56 -2.74
N MET A 69 18.48 -1.29 -3.97
CA MET A 69 18.75 0.06 -4.47
C MET A 69 17.45 0.86 -4.70
N ILE A 70 16.33 0.19 -4.98
CA ILE A 70 15.02 0.81 -5.26
C ILE A 70 14.16 0.87 -3.97
N GLY A 71 14.66 0.33 -2.85
CA GLY A 71 13.95 0.29 -1.55
C GLY A 71 13.14 -0.99 -1.29
N GLY A 72 13.36 -2.03 -2.09
CA GLY A 72 12.94 -3.40 -1.79
C GLY A 72 11.45 -3.69 -1.86
N THR A 73 11.04 -4.74 -1.16
CA THR A 73 9.64 -5.19 -1.08
C THR A 73 8.74 -4.15 -0.43
N VAL A 74 9.25 -3.34 0.51
CA VAL A 74 8.48 -2.25 1.14
C VAL A 74 8.06 -1.20 0.10
N VAL A 75 8.98 -0.75 -0.76
CA VAL A 75 8.66 0.25 -1.79
C VAL A 75 7.72 -0.32 -2.84
N ILE A 76 7.96 -1.55 -3.32
CA ILE A 76 7.11 -2.14 -4.36
C ILE A 76 5.70 -2.40 -3.83
N VAL A 77 5.57 -3.04 -2.66
CA VAL A 77 4.25 -3.29 -2.07
C VAL A 77 3.55 -1.98 -1.74
N GLY A 78 4.27 -1.03 -1.12
CA GLY A 78 3.74 0.28 -0.78
C GLY A 78 3.23 1.03 -2.02
N PHE A 79 4.00 1.05 -3.10
CA PHE A 79 3.61 1.68 -4.37
C PHE A 79 2.41 0.98 -5.02
N LEU A 80 2.38 -0.36 -5.05
CA LEU A 80 1.25 -1.12 -5.57
C LEU A 80 -0.03 -0.82 -4.79
N THR A 81 0.03 -0.79 -3.46
CA THR A 81 -1.13 -0.46 -2.61
C THR A 81 -1.54 1.00 -2.68
N LEU A 82 -0.59 1.91 -2.89
CA LEU A 82 -0.84 3.33 -3.16
C LEU A 82 -1.61 3.47 -4.47
N ALA A 83 -1.09 2.89 -5.55
CA ALA A 83 -1.72 2.92 -6.87
C ALA A 83 -3.13 2.31 -6.81
N ALA A 84 -3.28 1.15 -6.16
CA ALA A 84 -4.58 0.51 -5.97
C ALA A 84 -5.58 1.39 -5.19
N GLY A 85 -5.13 2.06 -4.12
CA GLY A 85 -5.94 3.00 -3.35
C GLY A 85 -6.37 4.22 -4.18
N GLY A 86 -5.48 4.74 -5.03
CA GLY A 86 -5.78 5.81 -5.97
C GLY A 86 -6.79 5.38 -7.04
N THR A 87 -6.59 4.22 -7.67
CA THR A 87 -7.53 3.69 -8.69
C THR A 87 -8.91 3.41 -8.10
N LEU A 88 -8.97 2.90 -6.86
CA LEU A 88 -10.25 2.70 -6.17
C LEU A 88 -10.96 4.00 -5.86
N ALA A 89 -10.22 5.06 -5.55
CA ALA A 89 -10.81 6.39 -5.38
C ALA A 89 -11.33 6.96 -6.71
N VAL A 90 -10.59 6.80 -7.81
CA VAL A 90 -11.08 7.19 -9.16
C VAL A 90 -12.37 6.45 -9.49
N GLN A 91 -12.34 5.11 -9.43
CA GLN A 91 -13.50 4.28 -9.76
C GLN A 91 -14.68 4.56 -8.83
N GLY A 92 -14.40 4.68 -7.53
CA GLY A 92 -15.40 4.95 -6.50
C GLY A 92 -16.05 6.33 -6.66
N TYR A 93 -15.28 7.36 -6.99
CA TYR A 93 -15.81 8.70 -7.23
C TYR A 93 -16.73 8.73 -8.45
N SER A 94 -16.28 8.19 -9.59
CA SER A 94 -17.09 8.13 -10.80
C SER A 94 -18.38 7.32 -10.59
N SER A 95 -18.28 6.10 -10.03
CA SER A 95 -19.46 5.24 -9.84
C SER A 95 -20.46 5.78 -8.81
N LEU A 96 -20.01 6.52 -7.79
CA LEU A 96 -20.93 7.16 -6.83
C LEU A 96 -21.52 8.46 -7.40
N GLY A 97 -20.76 9.19 -8.22
CA GLY A 97 -21.21 10.40 -8.91
C GLY A 97 -22.35 10.12 -9.89
N ASP A 98 -22.33 8.97 -10.57
CA ASP A 98 -23.42 8.54 -11.46
C ASP A 98 -24.78 8.40 -10.75
N ILE A 99 -24.77 8.27 -9.41
CA ILE A 99 -25.96 8.13 -8.56
C ILE A 99 -26.14 9.36 -7.64
N GLY A 100 -25.31 10.39 -7.79
CA GLY A 100 -25.36 11.64 -7.01
C GLY A 100 -24.96 11.50 -5.53
N ILE A 101 -24.16 10.48 -5.20
CA ILE A 101 -23.69 10.18 -3.84
C ILE A 101 -22.16 10.17 -3.73
N GLU A 102 -21.47 10.95 -4.56
CA GLU A 102 -20.01 11.10 -4.56
C GLU A 102 -19.43 11.54 -3.21
N ALA A 103 -20.27 12.15 -2.36
CA ALA A 103 -19.92 12.45 -0.96
C ALA A 103 -19.43 11.21 -0.17
N LEU A 104 -19.88 9.99 -0.53
CA LEU A 104 -19.58 8.73 0.17
C LEU A 104 -18.27 8.05 -0.28
N THR A 105 -17.45 8.71 -1.08
CA THR A 105 -16.13 8.20 -1.51
C THR A 105 -15.19 7.86 -0.34
N GLY A 106 -15.21 8.65 0.73
CA GLY A 106 -14.47 8.37 1.97
C GLY A 106 -14.87 7.05 2.63
N PHE A 107 -16.14 6.65 2.51
CA PHE A 107 -16.61 5.34 2.97
C PHE A 107 -15.98 4.19 2.17
N LEU A 108 -15.87 4.30 0.84
CA LEU A 108 -15.25 3.26 0.01
C LEU A 108 -13.77 3.07 0.39
N ALA A 109 -13.05 4.17 0.63
CA ALA A 109 -11.67 4.09 1.08
C ALA A 109 -11.54 3.44 2.47
N ALA A 110 -12.40 3.78 3.42
CA ALA A 110 -12.37 3.17 4.76
C ALA A 110 -12.79 1.69 4.76
N PHE A 111 -13.75 1.32 3.90
CA PHE A 111 -14.35 -0.01 3.89
C PHE A 111 -13.65 -0.98 2.94
N ILE A 112 -13.50 -0.62 1.66
CA ILE A 112 -12.96 -1.53 0.63
C ILE A 112 -11.45 -1.68 0.76
N ASN A 113 -10.71 -0.58 1.00
CA ASN A 113 -9.25 -0.69 1.11
C ASN A 113 -8.84 -1.59 2.27
N VAL A 114 -9.46 -1.40 3.43
CA VAL A 114 -9.15 -2.18 4.64
C VAL A 114 -9.53 -3.65 4.47
N ARG A 115 -10.72 -3.94 3.94
CA ARG A 115 -11.26 -5.30 3.96
C ARG A 115 -10.76 -6.18 2.82
N ILE A 116 -10.47 -5.60 1.66
CA ILE A 116 -10.22 -6.38 0.44
C ILE A 116 -8.98 -5.89 -0.29
N SER A 117 -8.95 -4.61 -0.69
CA SER A 117 -7.94 -4.16 -1.66
C SER A 117 -6.52 -4.17 -1.09
N ALA A 118 -6.29 -3.54 0.06
CA ALA A 118 -4.94 -3.46 0.63
C ALA A 118 -4.37 -4.85 0.96
N PRO A 119 -5.10 -5.79 1.61
CA PRO A 119 -4.59 -7.13 1.84
C PRO A 119 -4.24 -7.85 0.54
N VAL A 120 -5.13 -7.85 -0.45
CA VAL A 120 -4.95 -8.59 -1.71
C VAL A 120 -3.75 -8.05 -2.49
N VAL A 121 -3.69 -6.74 -2.69
CA VAL A 121 -2.61 -6.10 -3.45
C VAL A 121 -1.27 -6.27 -2.73
N ALA A 122 -1.25 -6.14 -1.41
CA ALA A 122 -0.04 -6.42 -0.63
C ALA A 122 0.39 -7.90 -0.77
N GLY A 123 -0.55 -8.84 -0.71
CA GLY A 123 -0.26 -10.27 -0.92
C GLY A 123 0.30 -10.58 -2.30
N ILE A 124 -0.26 -9.99 -3.35
CA ILE A 124 0.23 -10.12 -4.72
C ILE A 124 1.67 -9.57 -4.82
N GLY A 125 1.91 -8.37 -4.28
CA GLY A 125 3.23 -7.75 -4.28
C GLY A 125 4.28 -8.57 -3.50
N LEU A 126 3.90 -9.14 -2.36
CA LEU A 126 4.77 -10.00 -1.53
C LEU A 126 5.10 -11.31 -2.23
N ALA A 127 4.12 -11.95 -2.87
CA ALA A 127 4.33 -13.15 -3.65
C ALA A 127 5.29 -12.91 -4.83
N ALA A 128 5.08 -11.81 -5.56
CA ALA A 128 5.84 -11.48 -6.75
C ALA A 128 7.29 -11.06 -6.43
N THR A 129 7.51 -10.32 -5.36
CA THR A 129 8.85 -9.77 -5.03
C THR A 129 9.62 -10.69 -4.09
N PHE A 130 9.13 -10.83 -2.87
CA PHE A 130 9.81 -11.59 -1.82
C PHE A 130 9.66 -13.10 -2.03
N GLY A 131 8.45 -13.58 -2.32
CA GLY A 131 8.19 -15.00 -2.56
C GLY A 131 9.01 -15.58 -3.71
N ALA A 132 9.01 -14.90 -4.86
CA ALA A 132 9.83 -15.27 -6.01
C ALA A 132 11.33 -15.32 -5.65
N GLY A 133 11.83 -14.31 -4.93
CA GLY A 133 13.22 -14.28 -4.44
C GLY A 133 13.57 -15.47 -3.55
N VAL A 134 12.71 -15.83 -2.59
CA VAL A 134 12.90 -17.00 -1.72
C VAL A 134 12.96 -18.29 -2.53
N THR A 135 12.07 -18.43 -3.51
CA THR A 135 12.01 -19.63 -4.37
C THR A 135 13.28 -19.77 -5.19
N ALA A 136 13.75 -18.66 -5.77
CA ALA A 136 14.98 -18.61 -6.57
C ALA A 136 16.21 -18.94 -5.72
N GLN A 137 16.33 -18.36 -4.52
CA GLN A 137 17.47 -18.61 -3.63
C GLN A 137 17.52 -20.06 -3.16
N LEU A 138 16.40 -20.59 -2.66
CA LEU A 138 16.36 -21.99 -2.22
C LEU A 138 16.57 -22.94 -3.39
N GLY A 139 16.04 -22.61 -4.57
CA GLY A 139 16.26 -23.39 -5.78
C GLY A 139 17.72 -23.39 -6.22
N ALA A 140 18.40 -22.23 -6.19
CA ALA A 140 19.83 -22.11 -6.47
C ALA A 140 20.67 -22.94 -5.48
N MET A 141 20.38 -22.83 -4.18
CA MET A 141 21.03 -23.64 -3.13
C MET A 141 20.79 -25.14 -3.35
N ARG A 142 19.60 -25.52 -3.84
CA ARG A 142 19.26 -26.92 -4.10
C ARG A 142 20.05 -27.48 -5.28
N ILE A 143 20.14 -26.75 -6.39
CA ILE A 143 20.87 -27.22 -7.58
C ILE A 143 22.39 -27.19 -7.41
N ASN A 144 22.90 -26.36 -6.48
CA ASN A 144 24.33 -26.32 -6.11
C ASN A 144 24.70 -27.30 -4.97
N GLU A 145 23.79 -28.20 -4.60
CA GLU A 145 23.97 -29.19 -3.52
C GLU A 145 24.25 -28.59 -2.13
N GLU A 146 24.02 -27.29 -1.91
CA GLU A 146 24.24 -26.63 -0.61
C GLU A 146 23.28 -27.14 0.47
N ILE A 147 22.04 -27.47 0.09
CA ILE A 147 21.04 -28.05 1.01
C ILE A 147 21.46 -29.46 1.45
N ASP A 148 22.05 -30.24 0.56
CA ASP A 148 22.53 -31.58 0.87
C ASP A 148 23.80 -31.52 1.74
N ALA A 149 24.66 -30.53 1.49
CA ALA A 149 25.81 -30.22 2.34
C ALA A 149 25.39 -29.89 3.79
N LEU A 150 24.33 -29.09 3.99
CA LEU A 150 23.79 -28.83 5.34
C LEU A 150 23.37 -30.12 6.06
N THR A 151 22.74 -31.04 5.31
CA THR A 151 22.31 -32.34 5.84
C THR A 151 23.51 -33.21 6.23
N ALA A 152 24.57 -33.20 5.41
CA ALA A 152 25.83 -33.91 5.70
C ALA A 152 26.56 -33.34 6.93
N MET A 153 26.43 -32.03 7.19
CA MET A 153 26.95 -31.37 8.40
C MET A 153 26.05 -31.55 9.64
N ALA A 154 25.03 -32.41 9.57
CA ALA A 154 24.04 -32.66 10.62
C ALA A 154 23.24 -31.41 11.04
N ILE A 155 23.13 -30.41 10.15
CA ILE A 155 22.25 -29.26 10.32
C ILE A 155 20.90 -29.61 9.72
N ARG A 156 19.81 -29.36 10.44
CA ARG A 156 18.46 -29.64 9.95
C ARG A 156 18.04 -28.56 8.95
N PRO A 157 17.97 -28.87 7.62
CA PRO A 157 17.87 -27.84 6.58
C PRO A 157 16.50 -27.17 6.55
N VAL A 158 15.42 -27.88 6.91
CA VAL A 158 14.06 -27.30 6.91
C VAL A 158 13.97 -26.22 7.99
N GLU A 159 14.43 -26.49 9.21
CA GLU A 159 14.42 -25.54 10.31
C GLU A 159 15.34 -24.34 10.04
N TYR A 160 16.51 -24.58 9.44
CA TYR A 160 17.48 -23.53 9.16
C TYR A 160 17.10 -22.64 7.97
N LEU A 161 16.59 -23.22 6.88
CA LEU A 161 16.30 -22.48 5.64
C LEU A 161 14.83 -22.03 5.54
N VAL A 162 13.89 -22.86 5.98
CA VAL A 162 12.45 -22.62 5.77
C VAL A 162 11.84 -21.95 6.99
N SER A 163 12.00 -22.54 8.18
CA SER A 163 11.37 -22.01 9.40
C SER A 163 11.91 -20.62 9.80
N THR A 164 13.20 -20.33 9.59
CA THR A 164 13.78 -19.00 9.80
C THR A 164 13.14 -17.94 8.91
N ARG A 165 12.89 -18.26 7.63
CA ARG A 165 12.19 -17.37 6.68
C ARG A 165 10.74 -17.14 7.04
N ILE A 166 10.05 -18.17 7.55
CA ILE A 166 8.69 -18.02 8.06
C ILE A 166 8.68 -17.00 9.21
N VAL A 167 9.55 -17.17 10.21
CA VAL A 167 9.63 -16.24 11.35
C VAL A 167 10.01 -14.82 10.91
N ALA A 168 11.04 -14.70 10.06
CA ALA A 168 11.47 -13.40 9.54
C ALA A 168 10.35 -12.70 8.77
N GLY A 169 9.62 -13.43 7.92
CA GLY A 169 8.47 -12.90 7.18
C GLY A 169 7.32 -12.46 8.07
N MET A 170 7.02 -13.20 9.14
CA MET A 170 5.98 -12.81 10.11
C MET A 170 6.31 -11.52 10.87
N ILE A 171 7.59 -11.29 11.14
CA ILE A 171 8.03 -10.06 11.79
C ILE A 171 8.04 -8.90 10.79
N ALA A 172 8.54 -9.13 9.57
CA ALA A 172 8.68 -8.09 8.55
C ALA A 172 7.33 -7.66 7.93
N ILE A 173 6.34 -8.54 7.83
CA ILE A 173 5.05 -8.23 7.22
C ILE A 173 4.27 -7.14 7.97
N THR A 174 4.37 -7.11 9.30
CA THR A 174 3.58 -6.19 10.13
C THR A 174 3.90 -4.71 9.87
N PRO A 175 5.17 -4.26 9.92
CA PRO A 175 5.50 -2.88 9.56
C PRO A 175 5.31 -2.60 8.06
N LEU A 176 5.61 -3.57 7.19
CA LEU A 176 5.44 -3.40 5.75
C LEU A 176 3.98 -3.15 5.37
N TYR A 177 3.07 -3.95 5.92
CA TYR A 177 1.64 -3.82 5.68
C TYR A 177 1.07 -2.52 6.26
N SER A 178 1.56 -2.08 7.44
CA SER A 178 1.21 -0.77 8.01
C SER A 178 1.50 0.37 7.03
N ILE A 179 2.70 0.39 6.45
CA ILE A 179 3.10 1.42 5.47
C ILE A 179 2.22 1.34 4.22
N ALA A 180 1.96 0.13 3.72
CA ALA A 180 1.14 -0.11 2.53
C ALA A 180 -0.30 0.42 2.69
N VAL A 181 -0.93 0.15 3.82
CA VAL A 181 -2.29 0.63 4.13
C VAL A 181 -2.32 2.16 4.26
N VAL A 182 -1.34 2.76 4.94
CA VAL A 182 -1.25 4.22 5.08
C VAL A 182 -1.09 4.88 3.71
N LEU A 183 -0.21 4.37 2.85
CA LEU A 183 -0.05 4.88 1.49
C LEU A 183 -1.32 4.73 0.65
N SER A 184 -2.07 3.64 0.83
CA SER A 184 -3.37 3.45 0.19
C SER A 184 -4.39 4.51 0.60
N PHE A 185 -4.49 4.84 1.91
CA PHE A 185 -5.37 5.90 2.41
C PHE A 185 -4.97 7.29 1.92
N VAL A 186 -3.66 7.59 1.94
CA VAL A 186 -3.14 8.85 1.43
C VAL A 186 -3.46 9.01 -0.05
N ALA A 187 -3.29 7.95 -0.85
CA ALA A 187 -3.64 7.96 -2.26
C ALA A 187 -5.13 8.19 -2.48
N SER A 188 -6.01 7.44 -1.80
CA SER A 188 -7.45 7.60 -1.95
C SER A 188 -7.93 9.00 -1.59
N ARG A 189 -7.38 9.57 -0.51
CA ARG A 189 -7.70 10.95 -0.09
C ARG A 189 -7.17 11.97 -1.09
N PHE A 190 -5.92 11.83 -1.53
CA PHE A 190 -5.31 12.75 -2.49
C PHE A 190 -6.09 12.78 -3.80
N THR A 191 -6.39 11.61 -4.35
CA THR A 191 -7.19 11.49 -5.57
C THR A 191 -8.56 12.16 -5.41
N THR A 192 -9.28 11.86 -4.34
CA THR A 192 -10.64 12.35 -4.15
C THR A 192 -10.71 13.85 -3.88
N VAL A 193 -9.83 14.37 -3.01
CA VAL A 193 -9.86 15.76 -2.57
C VAL A 193 -9.14 16.68 -3.55
N VAL A 194 -7.95 16.28 -4.02
CA VAL A 194 -7.08 17.15 -4.84
C VAL A 194 -7.41 17.02 -6.32
N LEU A 195 -7.61 15.80 -6.84
CA LEU A 195 -7.84 15.62 -8.28
C LEU A 195 -9.32 15.85 -8.65
N PHE A 196 -10.26 15.36 -7.83
CA PHE A 196 -11.70 15.51 -8.09
C PHE A 196 -12.36 16.71 -7.39
N GLY A 197 -11.62 17.43 -6.54
CA GLY A 197 -12.10 18.68 -5.93
C GLY A 197 -13.14 18.52 -4.82
N GLN A 198 -13.33 17.31 -4.28
CA GLN A 198 -14.26 17.11 -3.15
C GLN A 198 -13.75 17.82 -1.89
N SER A 199 -14.67 18.35 -1.08
CA SER A 199 -14.34 18.93 0.22
C SER A 199 -13.60 17.92 1.11
N ALA A 200 -12.41 18.31 1.60
CA ALA A 200 -11.62 17.50 2.52
C ALA A 200 -12.39 17.13 3.80
N GLY A 201 -13.17 18.08 4.35
CA GLY A 201 -13.96 17.84 5.55
C GLY A 201 -15.07 16.80 5.33
N LEU A 202 -15.66 16.77 4.13
CA LEU A 202 -16.68 15.79 3.77
C LEU A 202 -16.07 14.39 3.64
N TYR A 203 -14.94 14.28 2.93
CA TYR A 203 -14.21 13.02 2.81
C TYR A 203 -13.78 12.50 4.17
N ASP A 204 -13.13 13.35 4.99
CA ASP A 204 -12.60 12.98 6.30
C ASP A 204 -13.73 12.60 7.27
N HIS A 205 -14.91 13.24 7.19
CA HIS A 205 -16.08 12.86 7.99
C HIS A 205 -16.53 11.43 7.68
N TYR A 206 -16.78 11.09 6.41
CA TYR A 206 -17.22 9.75 6.04
C TYR A 206 -16.12 8.69 6.26
N PHE A 207 -14.88 9.01 5.93
CA PHE A 207 -13.76 8.12 6.18
C PHE A 207 -13.65 7.74 7.67
N ASN A 208 -13.63 8.73 8.58
CA ASN A 208 -13.51 8.47 10.02
C ASN A 208 -14.77 7.82 10.62
N THR A 209 -15.95 8.11 10.07
CA THR A 209 -17.20 7.49 10.53
C THR A 209 -17.25 6.00 10.22
N PHE A 210 -16.70 5.59 9.07
CA PHE A 210 -16.76 4.20 8.61
C PHE A 210 -15.49 3.40 8.86
N LEU A 211 -14.36 4.05 9.17
CA LEU A 211 -13.14 3.35 9.55
C LEU A 211 -13.30 2.73 10.94
N ASN A 212 -13.56 1.43 10.97
CA ASN A 212 -13.62 0.67 12.21
C ASN A 212 -12.23 0.10 12.56
N PRO A 213 -11.65 0.41 13.74
CA PRO A 213 -10.38 -0.15 14.17
C PRO A 213 -10.35 -1.68 14.20
N ILE A 214 -11.50 -2.32 14.47
CA ILE A 214 -11.61 -3.79 14.49
C ILE A 214 -11.42 -4.36 13.07
N ASP A 215 -11.98 -3.71 12.05
CA ASP A 215 -11.78 -4.14 10.66
C ASP A 215 -10.32 -4.01 10.23
N LEU A 216 -9.64 -2.97 10.72
CA LEU A 216 -8.21 -2.81 10.49
C LEU A 216 -7.42 -3.96 11.14
N LEU A 217 -7.71 -4.34 12.38
CA LEU A 217 -7.05 -5.49 13.02
C LEU A 217 -7.30 -6.81 12.26
N TRP A 218 -8.51 -7.03 11.77
CA TRP A 218 -8.82 -8.19 10.92
C TRP A 218 -8.04 -8.17 9.61
N SER A 219 -7.87 -7.00 9.01
CA SER A 219 -7.04 -6.79 7.82
C SER A 219 -5.57 -7.18 8.06
N PHE A 220 -5.01 -6.81 9.22
CA PHE A 220 -3.65 -7.23 9.62
C PHE A 220 -3.55 -8.74 9.81
N LEU A 221 -4.53 -9.36 10.48
CA LEU A 221 -4.57 -10.82 10.64
C LEU A 221 -4.62 -11.51 9.26
N GLN A 222 -5.41 -10.99 8.33
CA GLN A 222 -5.51 -11.52 6.98
C GLN A 222 -4.17 -11.41 6.22
N ALA A 223 -3.49 -10.26 6.30
CA ALA A 223 -2.16 -10.07 5.71
C ALA A 223 -1.11 -11.03 6.28
N VAL A 224 -1.15 -11.26 7.60
CA VAL A 224 -0.31 -12.25 8.30
C VAL A 224 -0.59 -13.67 7.79
N LEU A 225 -1.85 -14.10 7.71
CA LEU A 225 -2.22 -15.42 7.20
C LEU A 225 -1.80 -15.61 5.74
N MET A 226 -1.97 -14.58 4.93
CA MET A 226 -1.51 -14.57 3.54
C MET A 226 0.01 -14.73 3.47
N ALA A 227 0.78 -13.96 4.25
CA ALA A 227 2.23 -14.07 4.28
C ALA A 227 2.71 -15.48 4.68
N ILE A 228 2.09 -16.13 5.67
CA ILE A 228 2.38 -17.52 6.04
C ILE A 228 2.18 -18.45 4.84
N THR A 229 1.00 -18.38 4.20
CA THR A 229 0.67 -19.28 3.08
C THR A 229 1.56 -19.05 1.87
N ILE A 230 1.87 -17.79 1.53
CA ILE A 230 2.82 -17.41 0.47
C ILE A 230 4.18 -18.04 0.77
N LEU A 231 4.72 -17.81 1.97
CA LEU A 231 6.03 -18.36 2.36
C LEU A 231 6.07 -19.89 2.31
N LEU A 232 5.04 -20.58 2.76
CA LEU A 232 4.96 -22.04 2.68
C LEU A 232 5.01 -22.52 1.22
N VAL A 233 4.23 -21.90 0.33
CA VAL A 233 4.22 -22.24 -1.09
C VAL A 233 5.59 -22.00 -1.72
N HIS A 234 6.17 -20.82 -1.54
CA HIS A 234 7.45 -20.44 -2.16
C HIS A 234 8.62 -21.26 -1.62
N THR A 235 8.66 -21.53 -0.32
CA THR A 235 9.71 -22.35 0.29
C THR A 235 9.62 -23.81 -0.15
N TYR A 236 8.42 -24.35 -0.36
CA TYR A 236 8.26 -25.70 -0.91
C TYR A 236 8.79 -25.80 -2.34
N PHE A 237 8.34 -24.92 -3.24
CA PHE A 237 8.78 -24.97 -4.64
C PHE A 237 10.29 -24.72 -4.78
N GLY A 238 10.87 -23.87 -3.94
CA GLY A 238 12.32 -23.64 -3.92
C GLY A 238 13.11 -24.82 -3.36
N TYR A 239 12.66 -25.40 -2.24
CA TYR A 239 13.34 -26.52 -1.59
C TYR A 239 13.36 -27.79 -2.45
N PHE A 240 12.32 -28.01 -3.25
CA PHE A 240 12.18 -29.15 -4.17
C PHE A 240 12.47 -28.81 -5.63
N ALA A 241 13.14 -27.68 -5.91
CA ALA A 241 13.53 -27.33 -7.27
C ALA A 241 14.49 -28.39 -7.87
N SER A 242 14.37 -28.62 -9.18
CA SER A 242 15.19 -29.60 -9.90
C SER A 242 15.30 -29.21 -11.38
N GLY A 243 16.27 -29.77 -12.10
CA GLY A 243 16.45 -29.50 -13.53
C GLY A 243 17.39 -28.35 -13.87
N GLY A 244 18.35 -28.02 -12.99
CA GLY A 244 19.35 -26.97 -13.21
C GLY A 244 18.77 -25.54 -13.13
N PRO A 245 19.49 -24.53 -13.65
CA PRO A 245 19.08 -23.12 -13.56
C PRO A 245 17.70 -22.84 -14.18
N SER A 246 17.40 -23.42 -15.35
CA SER A 246 16.08 -23.30 -15.98
C SER A 246 14.96 -23.88 -15.11
N GLY A 247 15.23 -24.98 -14.42
CA GLY A 247 14.30 -25.60 -13.46
C GLY A 247 13.96 -24.72 -12.26
N VAL A 248 14.91 -23.88 -11.81
CA VAL A 248 14.66 -22.87 -10.77
C VAL A 248 13.66 -21.82 -11.26
N GLY A 249 13.80 -21.34 -12.51
CA GLY A 249 12.84 -20.41 -13.13
C GLY A 249 11.42 -20.99 -13.20
N VAL A 250 11.29 -22.26 -13.60
CA VAL A 250 10.00 -22.96 -13.63
C VAL A 250 9.40 -23.09 -12.21
N ALA A 251 10.22 -23.40 -11.21
CA ALA A 251 9.79 -23.46 -9.81
C ALA A 251 9.27 -22.11 -9.31
N VAL A 252 9.98 -21.01 -9.63
CA VAL A 252 9.55 -19.63 -9.32
C VAL A 252 8.19 -19.32 -9.96
N GLY A 253 8.04 -19.59 -11.26
CA GLY A 253 6.78 -19.35 -11.97
C GLY A 253 5.59 -20.15 -11.41
N ASN A 254 5.81 -21.43 -11.09
CA ASN A 254 4.80 -22.28 -10.46
C ASN A 254 4.42 -21.78 -9.05
N ALA A 255 5.41 -21.34 -8.26
CA ALA A 255 5.19 -20.80 -6.92
C ALA A 255 4.37 -19.51 -6.96
N VAL A 256 4.74 -18.56 -7.83
CA VAL A 256 4.02 -17.29 -8.01
C VAL A 256 2.58 -17.56 -8.46
N ARG A 257 2.36 -18.38 -9.49
CA ARG A 257 0.99 -18.73 -9.93
C ARG A 257 0.15 -19.36 -8.83
N THR A 258 0.73 -20.31 -8.08
CA THR A 258 0.02 -20.98 -6.97
C THR A 258 -0.31 -19.99 -5.86
N SER A 259 0.63 -19.12 -5.50
CA SER A 259 0.43 -18.11 -4.46
C SER A 259 -0.65 -17.09 -4.82
N LEU A 260 -0.81 -16.68 -6.09
CA LEU A 260 -1.88 -15.77 -6.51
C LEU A 260 -3.27 -16.39 -6.28
N VAL A 261 -3.44 -17.67 -6.62
CA VAL A 261 -4.69 -18.40 -6.35
C VAL A 261 -4.93 -18.54 -4.84
N VAL A 262 -3.88 -18.83 -4.08
CA VAL A 262 -3.96 -18.95 -2.61
C VAL A 262 -4.31 -17.60 -1.96
N VAL A 263 -3.74 -16.49 -2.41
CA VAL A 263 -4.02 -15.13 -1.92
C VAL A 263 -5.51 -14.80 -2.05
N VAL A 264 -6.08 -15.02 -3.23
CA VAL A 264 -7.51 -14.78 -3.47
C VAL A 264 -8.37 -15.74 -2.63
N SER A 265 -7.97 -17.01 -2.53
CA SER A 265 -8.70 -18.01 -1.76
C SER A 265 -8.70 -17.70 -0.25
N VAL A 266 -7.55 -17.32 0.31
CA VAL A 266 -7.41 -16.92 1.72
C VAL A 266 -8.24 -15.67 1.98
N THR A 267 -8.15 -14.66 1.11
CA THR A 267 -8.96 -13.44 1.22
C THR A 267 -10.45 -13.77 1.25
N LEU A 268 -10.93 -14.62 0.34
CA LEU A 268 -12.32 -15.03 0.26
C LEU A 268 -12.77 -15.77 1.53
N LEU A 269 -11.99 -16.76 1.99
CA LEU A 269 -12.33 -17.58 3.16
C LEU A 269 -12.32 -16.76 4.44
N VAL A 270 -11.33 -15.89 4.63
CA VAL A 270 -11.23 -15.01 5.79
C VAL A 270 -12.37 -13.99 5.77
N SER A 271 -12.65 -13.37 4.62
CA SER A 271 -13.76 -12.44 4.46
C SER A 271 -15.12 -13.09 4.74
N LEU A 272 -15.35 -14.32 4.25
CA LEU A 272 -16.57 -15.08 4.53
C LEU A 272 -16.68 -15.44 6.01
N SER A 273 -15.57 -15.84 6.63
CA SER A 273 -15.55 -16.22 8.05
C SER A 273 -15.86 -15.03 8.97
N ILE A 274 -15.29 -13.86 8.68
CA ILE A 274 -15.45 -12.66 9.51
C ILE A 274 -16.78 -11.97 9.18
N TYR A 275 -17.02 -11.64 7.92
CA TYR A 275 -18.17 -10.82 7.51
C TYR A 275 -19.43 -11.65 7.24
N GLY A 276 -19.28 -12.89 6.76
CA GLY A 276 -20.40 -13.82 6.58
C GLY A 276 -21.01 -14.24 7.92
N ALA A 277 -20.20 -14.46 8.95
CA ALA A 277 -20.69 -14.74 10.30
C ALA A 277 -21.51 -13.59 10.90
N ILE A 278 -21.12 -12.34 10.66
CA ILE A 278 -21.91 -11.16 11.07
C ILE A 278 -23.25 -11.11 10.34
N GLY A 279 -23.28 -11.42 9.03
CA GLY A 279 -24.52 -11.50 8.26
C GLY A 279 -25.45 -12.63 8.73
N LEU A 280 -24.87 -13.78 9.10
CA LEU A 280 -25.60 -14.89 9.73
C LEU A 280 -26.17 -14.48 11.10
N PHE A 281 -25.38 -13.80 11.93
CA PHE A 281 -25.82 -13.33 13.26
C PHE A 281 -26.93 -12.27 13.18
N ARG A 282 -26.91 -11.40 12.16
CA ARG A 282 -27.97 -10.40 11.91
C ARG A 282 -29.24 -10.99 11.30
N GLY A 283 -29.29 -12.30 11.05
CA GLY A 283 -30.44 -12.96 10.41
C GLY A 283 -30.64 -12.54 8.95
N SER A 284 -29.61 -12.03 8.27
CA SER A 284 -29.72 -11.64 6.86
C SER A 284 -29.98 -12.83 5.92
N PHE A 285 -29.71 -14.05 6.39
CA PHE A 285 -29.88 -15.30 5.65
C PHE A 285 -30.95 -16.23 6.23
N THR A 286 -31.71 -15.80 7.24
CA THR A 286 -32.82 -16.61 7.78
C THR A 286 -33.98 -16.65 6.78
N LYS A 287 -34.49 -17.85 6.49
CA LYS A 287 -35.72 -18.00 5.69
C LYS A 287 -36.87 -17.30 6.41
N THR A 288 -37.62 -16.49 5.67
CA THR A 288 -38.76 -15.75 6.18
C THR A 288 -39.95 -15.94 5.25
N GLU A 289 -41.14 -16.00 5.83
CA GLU A 289 -42.39 -16.08 5.07
C GLU A 289 -42.95 -14.66 4.85
N PRO A 290 -43.31 -14.30 3.61
CA PRO A 290 -43.84 -12.98 3.32
C PRO A 290 -45.27 -12.86 3.88
N VAL A 291 -45.60 -11.74 4.51
CA VAL A 291 -46.98 -11.37 4.89
C VAL A 291 -47.14 -9.89 4.61
N THR A 292 -48.25 -9.45 4.02
CA THR A 292 -48.46 -8.03 3.72
C THR A 292 -49.50 -7.44 4.66
N VAL A 293 -49.18 -6.31 5.29
CA VAL A 293 -50.14 -5.53 6.09
C VAL A 293 -50.50 -4.26 5.33
N ILE A 294 -51.78 -4.04 5.08
CA ILE A 294 -52.29 -2.80 4.52
C ILE A 294 -52.63 -1.86 5.68
N SER A 295 -52.02 -0.68 5.67
CA SER A 295 -52.30 0.40 6.60
C SER A 295 -53.03 1.52 5.90
N ASP A 296 -54.04 2.08 6.55
CA ASP A 296 -54.89 3.14 6.01
C ASP A 296 -54.16 4.51 5.87
N ARG A 297 -52.91 4.63 6.35
CA ARG A 297 -52.13 5.88 6.29
C ARG A 297 -50.76 5.66 5.66
N ALA A 298 -50.52 6.31 4.52
CA ALA A 298 -49.21 6.35 3.86
C ALA A 298 -48.14 7.16 4.62
N GLY A 299 -48.51 8.09 5.51
CA GLY A 299 -47.57 8.96 6.23
C GLY A 299 -46.93 8.39 7.50
N LEU A 300 -46.86 7.07 7.65
CA LEU A 300 -46.34 6.44 8.85
C LEU A 300 -44.81 6.50 8.89
N VAL A 301 -44.23 7.16 9.91
CA VAL A 301 -42.79 7.05 10.24
C VAL A 301 -42.50 5.63 10.74
N MET A 302 -42.37 4.69 9.81
CA MET A 302 -42.02 3.30 10.05
C MET A 302 -40.66 3.02 9.42
N ASN A 303 -39.78 2.34 10.16
CA ASN A 303 -38.47 1.97 9.65
C ASN A 303 -38.53 0.60 8.98
N ASN A 304 -37.72 0.41 7.94
CA ASN A 304 -37.33 -0.94 7.54
C ASN A 304 -36.62 -1.61 8.73
N ASP A 305 -36.82 -2.91 8.91
CA ASP A 305 -36.46 -3.71 10.09
C ASP A 305 -37.23 -3.38 11.39
N ALA A 306 -38.32 -2.60 11.34
CA ALA A 306 -39.22 -2.45 12.48
C ALA A 306 -39.74 -3.82 12.96
N LYS A 307 -39.82 -3.99 14.29
CA LYS A 307 -40.18 -5.28 14.90
C LYS A 307 -41.65 -5.60 14.64
N VAL A 308 -41.94 -6.84 14.24
CA VAL A 308 -43.29 -7.40 14.26
C VAL A 308 -43.41 -8.26 15.51
N LYS A 309 -44.39 -7.97 16.36
CA LYS A 309 -44.57 -8.61 17.66
C LYS A 309 -45.95 -9.24 17.77
N MET A 310 -46.08 -10.23 18.65
CA MET A 310 -47.36 -10.77 19.11
C MET A 310 -47.21 -11.07 20.59
N ARG A 311 -48.10 -10.55 21.44
CA ARG A 311 -48.00 -10.68 22.92
C ARG A 311 -46.63 -10.24 23.45
N GLY A 312 -46.04 -9.20 22.87
CA GLY A 312 -44.72 -8.67 23.24
C GLY A 312 -43.51 -9.47 22.73
N VAL A 313 -43.69 -10.65 22.15
CA VAL A 313 -42.62 -11.47 21.56
C VAL A 313 -42.44 -11.12 20.09
N GLN A 314 -41.20 -10.92 19.65
CA GLN A 314 -40.91 -10.63 18.24
C GLN A 314 -41.05 -11.89 17.38
N ILE A 315 -41.92 -11.84 16.37
CA ILE A 315 -42.25 -12.95 15.46
C ILE A 315 -41.92 -12.65 13.99
N GLY A 316 -41.38 -11.45 13.72
CA GLY A 316 -40.96 -11.04 12.38
C GLY A 316 -40.38 -9.62 12.37
N LYS A 317 -40.22 -9.08 11.17
CA LYS A 317 -39.78 -7.70 10.93
C LYS A 317 -40.37 -7.11 9.65
N VAL A 318 -40.43 -5.79 9.56
CA VAL A 318 -40.82 -5.08 8.33
C VAL A 318 -39.67 -5.14 7.33
N LYS A 319 -39.88 -5.76 6.17
CA LYS A 319 -38.88 -5.90 5.10
C LYS A 319 -38.85 -4.65 4.21
N SER A 320 -40.00 -4.16 3.81
CA SER A 320 -40.13 -2.96 2.99
C SER A 320 -41.51 -2.31 3.18
N ILE A 321 -41.61 -1.04 2.80
CA ILE A 321 -42.83 -0.24 2.87
C ILE A 321 -43.09 0.31 1.46
N GLU A 322 -44.27 0.05 0.93
CA GLU A 322 -44.72 0.52 -0.37
C GLU A 322 -45.88 1.50 -0.18
N TYR A 323 -45.70 2.74 -0.61
CA TYR A 323 -46.73 3.76 -0.53
C TYR A 323 -47.61 3.68 -1.78
N ARG A 324 -48.93 3.56 -1.58
CA ARG A 324 -49.87 3.40 -2.67
C ARG A 324 -50.52 4.73 -3.06
N PRO A 325 -50.97 4.88 -4.32
CA PRO A 325 -51.60 6.10 -4.81
C PRO A 325 -52.93 6.43 -4.12
N ASP A 326 -53.58 5.44 -3.50
CA ASP A 326 -54.85 5.58 -2.77
C ASP A 326 -54.69 6.18 -1.36
N GLY A 327 -53.46 6.54 -0.97
CA GLY A 327 -53.15 7.10 0.36
C GLY A 327 -52.90 6.05 1.45
N THR A 328 -52.94 4.75 1.11
CA THR A 328 -52.59 3.63 2.00
C THR A 328 -51.10 3.25 1.89
N ALA A 329 -50.59 2.48 2.85
CA ALA A 329 -49.26 1.88 2.80
C ALA A 329 -49.33 0.35 2.91
N ALA A 330 -48.60 -0.35 2.04
CA ALA A 330 -48.38 -1.79 2.15
C ALA A 330 -47.06 -2.05 2.88
N LEU A 331 -47.14 -2.62 4.08
CA LEU A 331 -45.99 -3.10 4.85
C LEU A 331 -45.73 -4.55 4.46
N HIS A 332 -44.63 -4.80 3.77
CA HIS A 332 -44.19 -6.16 3.45
C HIS A 332 -43.40 -6.70 4.64
N LEU A 333 -43.95 -7.68 5.34
CA LEU A 333 -43.38 -8.30 6.53
C LEU A 333 -42.60 -9.57 6.15
N ALA A 334 -41.47 -9.76 6.83
CA ALA A 334 -40.69 -10.98 6.82
C ALA A 334 -40.92 -11.70 8.16
N MET A 335 -41.77 -12.73 8.15
CA MET A 335 -42.18 -13.48 9.33
C MET A 335 -41.30 -14.70 9.57
N ASP A 336 -41.10 -15.08 10.82
CA ASP A 336 -40.41 -16.32 11.18
C ASP A 336 -41.31 -17.54 10.88
N PRO A 337 -40.88 -18.49 10.01
CA PRO A 337 -41.68 -19.67 9.65
C PRO A 337 -42.08 -20.53 10.86
N SER A 338 -41.24 -20.59 11.90
CA SER A 338 -41.50 -21.38 13.10
C SER A 338 -42.62 -20.78 13.96
N GLN A 339 -42.76 -19.45 13.94
CA GLN A 339 -43.75 -18.71 14.71
C GLN A 339 -45.05 -18.50 13.94
N LEU A 340 -45.02 -18.55 12.60
CA LEU A 340 -46.19 -18.34 11.75
C LEU A 340 -47.34 -19.32 12.06
N ASN A 341 -46.99 -20.56 12.43
CA ASN A 341 -47.96 -21.60 12.82
C ASN A 341 -48.68 -21.31 14.16
N LEU A 342 -48.20 -20.34 14.94
CA LEU A 342 -48.82 -19.92 16.20
C LEU A 342 -49.72 -18.70 16.02
N VAL A 343 -49.70 -18.07 14.84
CA VAL A 343 -50.49 -16.88 14.53
C VAL A 343 -51.81 -17.29 13.85
N PRO A 344 -52.98 -16.99 14.43
CA PRO A 344 -54.28 -17.26 13.81
C PRO A 344 -54.46 -16.50 12.49
N SER A 345 -55.19 -17.06 11.54
CA SER A 345 -55.44 -16.45 10.22
C SER A 345 -56.27 -15.15 10.30
N ASN A 346 -57.02 -14.97 11.39
CA ASN A 346 -57.86 -13.80 11.67
C ASN A 346 -57.21 -12.84 12.68
N VAL A 347 -55.88 -12.85 12.79
CA VAL A 347 -55.13 -11.90 13.62
C VAL A 347 -55.36 -10.47 13.16
N THR A 348 -55.48 -9.55 14.11
CA THR A 348 -55.62 -8.13 13.83
C THR A 348 -54.27 -7.46 14.01
N VAL A 349 -54.04 -6.36 13.29
CA VAL A 349 -52.76 -5.66 13.31
C VAL A 349 -52.95 -4.24 13.81
N ASN A 350 -52.17 -3.89 14.83
CA ASN A 350 -52.03 -2.54 15.34
C ASN A 350 -50.63 -2.02 15.04
N ILE A 351 -50.53 -0.74 14.71
CA ILE A 351 -49.24 -0.07 14.55
C ILE A 351 -49.01 0.77 15.78
N GLU A 352 -48.18 0.28 16.69
CA GLU A 352 -47.94 0.87 18.00
C GLU A 352 -46.49 1.36 18.13
N SER A 353 -46.26 2.34 18.99
CA SER A 353 -44.91 2.80 19.33
C SER A 353 -44.49 2.23 20.68
N SER A 354 -43.26 1.72 20.79
CA SER A 354 -42.77 1.17 22.06
C SER A 354 -42.59 2.23 23.15
N THR A 355 -42.48 3.51 22.78
CA THR A 355 -42.45 4.66 23.69
C THR A 355 -43.11 5.88 23.04
N VAL A 356 -43.36 6.96 23.78
CA VAL A 356 -43.98 8.20 23.26
C VAL A 356 -43.20 8.81 22.07
N PHE A 357 -41.88 8.59 22.01
CA PHE A 357 -40.99 9.00 20.92
C PHE A 357 -40.29 7.81 20.24
N GLY A 358 -40.78 6.59 20.48
CA GLY A 358 -40.11 5.36 20.11
C GLY A 358 -40.27 4.98 18.65
N ALA A 359 -39.48 4.01 18.21
CA ALA A 359 -39.67 3.40 16.90
C ALA A 359 -41.03 2.68 16.85
N LYS A 360 -41.78 2.91 15.78
CA LYS A 360 -43.02 2.19 15.52
C LYS A 360 -42.73 0.70 15.30
N SER A 361 -43.63 -0.14 15.78
CA SER A 361 -43.63 -1.58 15.60
C SER A 361 -45.01 -2.06 15.18
N VAL A 362 -45.04 -3.20 14.50
CA VAL A 362 -46.28 -3.88 14.12
C VAL A 362 -46.62 -4.85 15.25
N ASP A 363 -47.74 -4.65 15.93
CA ASP A 363 -48.23 -5.58 16.96
C ASP A 363 -49.41 -6.39 16.40
N MET A 364 -49.25 -7.70 16.40
CA MET A 364 -50.26 -8.67 15.99
C MET A 364 -51.07 -9.05 17.22
N VAL A 365 -52.33 -8.65 17.24
CA VAL A 365 -53.24 -8.88 18.36
C VAL A 365 -54.12 -10.10 18.05
N PRO A 366 -54.05 -11.16 18.86
CA PRO A 366 -54.93 -12.30 18.71
C PRO A 366 -56.39 -11.88 18.98
N PRO A 367 -57.36 -12.30 18.14
CA PRO A 367 -58.76 -11.97 18.34
C PRO A 367 -59.36 -12.79 19.49
N ASP A 368 -60.47 -12.32 20.05
CA ASP A 368 -61.18 -12.99 21.16
C ASP A 368 -61.63 -14.42 20.80
N ASN A 369 -61.89 -14.68 19.52
CA ASN A 369 -62.18 -16.01 18.99
C ASN A 369 -61.17 -16.38 17.87
N PRO A 370 -60.05 -17.05 18.20
CA PRO A 370 -59.00 -17.39 17.24
C PRO A 370 -59.48 -18.46 16.25
N SER A 371 -59.24 -18.20 14.96
CA SER A 371 -59.48 -19.17 13.89
C SER A 371 -58.61 -20.42 14.08
N PRO A 372 -59.13 -21.62 13.80
CA PRO A 372 -58.33 -22.85 13.76
C PRO A 372 -57.35 -22.89 12.59
N GLN A 373 -57.49 -22.00 11.60
CA GLN A 373 -56.53 -21.84 10.51
C GLN A 373 -55.44 -20.84 10.91
N THR A 374 -54.18 -21.15 10.58
CA THR A 374 -53.03 -20.29 10.84
C THR A 374 -52.78 -19.33 9.67
N LEU A 375 -51.98 -18.30 9.92
CA LEU A 375 -51.59 -17.32 8.92
C LEU A 375 -50.77 -17.98 7.80
N ARG A 376 -51.11 -17.68 6.54
CA ARG A 376 -50.43 -18.26 5.36
C ARG A 376 -49.38 -17.33 4.77
N PRO A 377 -48.32 -17.87 4.15
CA PRO A 377 -47.41 -17.07 3.34
C PRO A 377 -48.16 -16.31 2.23
N GLY A 378 -47.81 -15.04 2.04
CA GLY A 378 -48.42 -14.11 1.09
C GLY A 378 -49.78 -13.56 1.51
N GLN A 379 -50.29 -13.91 2.70
CA GLN A 379 -51.59 -13.42 3.16
C GLN A 379 -51.54 -11.90 3.41
N VAL A 380 -52.60 -11.22 2.96
CA VAL A 380 -52.79 -9.79 3.17
C VAL A 380 -53.70 -9.56 4.37
N ILE A 381 -53.28 -8.73 5.31
CA ILE A 381 -54.01 -8.38 6.53
C ILE A 381 -54.24 -6.88 6.55
N GLN A 382 -55.41 -6.44 7.00
CA GLN A 382 -55.70 -5.01 7.16
C GLN A 382 -55.42 -4.56 8.60
N SER A 383 -54.72 -3.43 8.74
CA SER A 383 -54.52 -2.76 10.03
C SER A 383 -55.85 -2.25 10.56
N GLN A 384 -56.16 -2.50 11.84
CA GLN A 384 -57.43 -2.07 12.44
C GLN A 384 -57.31 -0.76 13.22
N HIS A 385 -56.22 -0.59 13.97
CA HIS A 385 -55.99 0.62 14.76
C HIS A 385 -54.57 1.13 14.55
N VAL A 386 -54.48 2.37 14.08
CA VAL A 386 -53.25 3.16 14.11
C VAL A 386 -53.42 4.16 15.25
N VAL A 387 -52.59 4.08 16.29
CA VAL A 387 -52.71 4.97 17.45
C VAL A 387 -52.63 6.43 17.00
N VAL A 388 -53.52 7.28 17.52
CA VAL A 388 -53.52 8.71 17.23
C VAL A 388 -52.25 9.33 17.79
N GLU A 389 -51.50 10.03 16.96
CA GLU A 389 -50.20 10.58 17.34
C GLU A 389 -50.44 11.78 18.27
N ILE A 390 -49.57 12.01 19.26
CA ILE A 390 -49.61 13.25 20.06
C ILE A 390 -49.51 14.49 19.14
N ASN A 391 -48.81 14.38 18.01
CA ASN A 391 -48.77 15.40 16.97
C ASN A 391 -50.16 15.65 16.35
N THR A 392 -51.01 14.63 16.23
CA THR A 392 -52.39 14.81 15.74
C THR A 392 -53.26 15.54 16.78
N VAL A 393 -53.05 15.28 18.07
CA VAL A 393 -53.68 16.03 19.17
C VAL A 393 -53.23 17.50 19.15
N PHE A 394 -51.93 17.76 18.92
CA PHE A 394 -51.40 19.12 18.76
C PHE A 394 -52.01 19.83 17.54
N GLN A 395 -52.13 19.16 16.40
CA GLN A 395 -52.76 19.71 15.18
C GLN A 395 -54.27 19.92 15.35
N GLN A 396 -54.97 19.09 16.12
CA GLN A 396 -56.38 19.29 16.46
C GLN A 396 -56.55 20.45 17.44
N LEU A 397 -55.64 20.61 18.42
CA LEU A 397 -55.64 21.76 19.33
C LEU A 397 -55.46 23.08 18.56
N VAL A 398 -54.53 23.11 17.59
CA VAL A 398 -54.32 24.28 16.71
C VAL A 398 -55.57 24.56 15.87
N ARG A 399 -56.23 23.53 15.31
CA ARG A 399 -57.49 23.70 14.55
C ARG A 399 -58.68 24.16 15.38
N VAL A 400 -58.73 23.82 16.68
CA VAL A 400 -59.75 24.32 17.60
C VAL A 400 -59.47 25.77 18.00
N LEU A 401 -58.19 26.12 18.20
CA LEU A 401 -57.75 27.51 18.39
C LEU A 401 -58.07 28.38 17.15
N ASP A 402 -57.97 27.81 15.95
CA ASP A 402 -58.29 28.49 14.67
C ASP A 402 -59.81 28.70 14.44
N LYS A 403 -60.67 28.05 15.24
CA LYS A 403 -62.13 28.25 15.21
C LYS A 403 -62.62 29.32 16.19
N ILE A 404 -61.73 29.97 16.93
CA ILE A 404 -62.10 31.05 17.85
C ILE A 404 -62.31 32.34 17.05
N ASP A 405 -63.57 32.75 16.93
CA ASP A 405 -63.99 33.99 16.27
C ASP A 405 -63.38 35.23 16.99
N PRO A 406 -62.46 35.98 16.35
CA PRO A 406 -61.76 37.11 16.97
C PRO A 406 -62.69 38.22 17.47
N ALA A 407 -63.89 38.34 16.91
CA ALA A 407 -64.85 39.39 17.29
C ALA A 407 -65.45 39.17 18.68
N LYS A 408 -65.66 37.91 19.10
CA LYS A 408 -66.19 37.56 20.44
C LYS A 408 -65.09 37.54 21.51
N LEU A 409 -63.86 37.19 21.12
CA LEU A 409 -62.71 37.17 22.02
C LEU A 409 -62.31 38.58 22.47
N ASN A 410 -62.36 39.58 21.58
CA ASN A 410 -62.06 40.98 21.92
C ASN A 410 -63.06 41.60 22.92
N GLN A 411 -64.32 41.16 22.89
CA GLN A 411 -65.34 41.63 23.85
C GLN A 411 -65.09 41.10 25.26
N THR A 412 -64.53 39.88 25.38
CA THR A 412 -64.16 39.27 26.68
C THR A 412 -62.78 39.75 27.14
N LEU A 413 -61.83 39.91 26.23
CA LEU A 413 -60.49 40.44 26.50
C LEU A 413 -60.52 41.94 26.85
N GLY A 414 -61.46 42.73 26.34
CA GLY A 414 -61.63 44.13 26.72
C GLY A 414 -62.04 44.32 28.19
N ALA A 415 -62.80 43.36 28.74
CA ALA A 415 -63.15 43.34 30.17
C ALA A 415 -61.97 42.89 31.05
N ILE A 416 -61.12 41.99 30.54
CA ILE A 416 -59.94 41.45 31.23
C ILE A 416 -58.73 42.42 31.14
N ALA A 417 -58.57 43.14 30.02
CA ALA A 417 -57.50 44.12 29.81
C ALA A 417 -57.60 45.31 30.78
N LYS A 418 -58.82 45.65 31.21
CA LYS A 418 -59.05 46.65 32.26
C LYS A 418 -58.62 46.16 33.66
N ALA A 419 -58.41 44.85 33.83
CA ALA A 419 -58.00 44.22 35.09
C ALA A 419 -56.49 43.89 35.19
N PHE A 420 -55.71 43.96 34.10
CA PHE A 420 -54.28 43.58 34.09
C PHE A 420 -53.32 44.74 33.77
N ASN A 421 -53.54 45.88 34.41
CA ASN A 421 -52.54 46.94 34.46
C ASN A 421 -51.29 46.44 35.22
N GLY A 422 -50.14 46.30 34.54
CA GLY A 422 -48.84 46.02 35.19
C GLY A 422 -47.95 44.88 34.65
N ARG A 423 -48.19 44.28 33.47
CA ARG A 423 -47.34 43.17 32.93
C ARG A 423 -46.54 43.47 31.65
N GLY A 424 -46.25 44.74 31.36
CA GLY A 424 -45.62 45.20 30.10
C GLY A 424 -44.28 44.56 29.74
N GLU A 425 -43.43 44.20 30.71
CA GLU A 425 -42.09 43.66 30.41
C GLU A 425 -42.08 42.27 29.76
N LYS A 426 -43.03 41.39 30.13
CA LYS A 426 -43.11 40.05 29.53
C LYS A 426 -43.56 40.08 28.07
N PHE A 427 -44.38 41.06 27.72
CA PHE A 427 -44.84 41.26 26.35
C PHE A 427 -43.72 41.82 25.46
N GLY A 428 -42.92 42.75 26.00
CA GLY A 428 -41.72 43.25 25.33
C GLY A 428 -40.74 42.13 24.98
N LYS A 429 -40.48 41.22 25.92
CA LYS A 429 -39.55 40.10 25.72
C LYS A 429 -40.03 39.12 24.63
N THR A 430 -41.33 38.86 24.57
CA THR A 430 -41.92 37.96 23.56
C THR A 430 -41.84 38.54 22.14
N LEU A 431 -42.00 39.87 22.01
CA LEU A 431 -41.81 40.57 20.74
C LEU A 431 -40.34 40.58 20.30
N THR A 432 -39.40 40.67 21.24
CA THR A 432 -37.96 40.57 20.95
C THR A 432 -37.56 39.16 20.49
N ASP A 433 -38.10 38.11 21.12
CA ASP A 433 -37.82 36.71 20.76
C ASP A 433 -38.38 36.34 19.38
N PHE A 434 -39.56 36.87 19.02
CA PHE A 434 -40.16 36.66 17.70
C PHE A 434 -39.36 37.34 16.58
N ASN A 435 -38.85 38.55 16.84
CA ASN A 435 -37.97 39.25 15.90
C ASN A 435 -36.64 38.51 15.69
N ALA A 436 -36.09 37.90 16.74
CA ALA A 436 -34.88 37.09 16.67
C ALA A 436 -35.07 35.77 15.89
N PHE A 437 -36.29 35.22 15.90
CA PHE A 437 -36.64 34.05 15.10
C PHE A 437 -36.78 34.38 13.61
N LEU A 438 -37.43 35.50 13.28
CA LEU A 438 -37.56 35.95 11.89
C LEU A 438 -36.20 36.27 11.25
N ALA A 439 -35.28 36.87 12.01
CA ALA A 439 -33.90 37.12 11.56
C ALA A 439 -33.08 35.84 11.27
N LYS A 440 -33.50 34.67 11.78
CA LYS A 440 -32.88 33.37 11.47
C LYS A 440 -33.41 32.72 10.19
N ILE A 441 -34.62 33.07 9.75
CA ILE A 441 -35.27 32.47 8.57
C ILE A 441 -34.97 33.27 7.29
N GLU A 442 -34.84 34.59 7.41
CA GLU A 442 -34.58 35.51 6.30
C GLU A 442 -33.37 35.15 5.40
N PRO A 443 -32.23 34.62 5.91
CA PRO A 443 -31.09 34.27 5.06
C PRO A 443 -31.31 33.06 4.14
N SER A 444 -32.33 32.24 4.40
CA SER A 444 -32.52 30.95 3.70
C SER A 444 -33.48 31.02 2.51
N LEU A 445 -34.26 32.11 2.42
CA LEU A 445 -35.26 32.31 1.37
C LEU A 445 -34.66 32.50 -0.05
N PRO A 446 -33.51 33.20 -0.22
CA PRO A 446 -32.89 33.32 -1.54
C PRO A 446 -32.38 31.98 -2.10
N ASN A 447 -31.87 31.10 -1.23
CA ASN A 447 -31.34 29.79 -1.63
C ASN A 447 -32.45 28.88 -2.17
N LEU A 448 -33.62 28.87 -1.53
CA LEU A 448 -34.76 28.08 -1.98
C LEU A 448 -35.28 28.55 -3.36
N SER A 449 -35.24 29.85 -3.62
CA SER A 449 -35.60 30.41 -4.93
C SER A 449 -34.59 30.03 -6.00
N HIS A 450 -33.29 30.06 -5.66
CA HIS A 450 -32.23 29.68 -6.58
C HIS A 450 -32.31 28.19 -6.94
N ASP A 451 -32.49 27.30 -5.96
CA ASP A 451 -32.57 25.85 -6.18
C ASP A 451 -33.75 25.45 -7.10
N LEU A 452 -34.88 26.17 -7.00
CA LEU A 452 -36.02 25.98 -7.90
C LEU A 452 -35.75 26.48 -9.32
N GLU A 453 -34.94 27.52 -9.50
CA GLU A 453 -34.50 27.97 -10.81
C GLU A 453 -33.48 27.02 -11.46
N VAL A 454 -32.59 26.38 -10.68
CA VAL A 454 -31.55 25.49 -11.23
C VAL A 454 -32.07 24.07 -11.53
N ALA A 455 -33.19 23.64 -10.95
CA ALA A 455 -33.73 22.28 -11.16
C ALA A 455 -34.07 21.97 -12.63
N ALA A 456 -34.69 22.92 -13.34
CA ALA A 456 -35.09 22.74 -14.74
C ALA A 456 -33.89 22.52 -15.70
N PRO A 457 -32.82 23.35 -15.68
CA PRO A 457 -31.63 23.08 -16.49
C PRO A 457 -30.91 21.78 -16.10
N THR A 458 -30.95 21.35 -14.83
CA THR A 458 -30.38 20.05 -14.41
C THR A 458 -31.14 18.88 -15.05
N PHE A 459 -32.47 18.89 -15.06
CA PHE A 459 -33.25 17.83 -15.72
C PHE A 459 -33.03 17.78 -17.23
N ASN A 460 -32.85 18.93 -17.88
CA ASN A 460 -32.51 18.98 -19.30
C ASN A 460 -31.09 18.44 -19.57
N ALA A 461 -30.12 18.73 -18.70
CA ALA A 461 -28.77 18.17 -18.83
C ALA A 461 -28.75 16.63 -18.72
N TYR A 462 -29.59 16.04 -17.86
CA TYR A 462 -29.76 14.58 -17.80
C TYR A 462 -30.42 14.01 -19.07
N ALA A 463 -31.41 14.72 -19.63
CA ALA A 463 -32.05 14.32 -20.88
C ALA A 463 -31.09 14.37 -22.07
N ASP A 464 -30.20 15.38 -22.11
CA ASP A 464 -29.20 15.57 -23.15
C ASP A 464 -28.04 14.55 -23.06
N ALA A 465 -27.71 14.05 -21.86
CA ALA A 465 -26.62 13.09 -21.65
C ALA A 465 -27.03 11.61 -21.89
N ALA A 466 -28.33 11.30 -21.83
CA ALA A 466 -28.82 9.93 -21.99
C ALA A 466 -28.43 9.23 -23.32
N PRO A 467 -28.45 9.89 -24.49
CA PRO A 467 -28.03 9.28 -25.75
C PRO A 467 -26.54 8.91 -25.77
N ASP A 468 -25.68 9.73 -25.15
CA ASP A 468 -24.24 9.48 -25.09
C ASP A 468 -23.89 8.30 -24.17
N LEU A 469 -24.68 8.08 -23.11
CA LEU A 469 -24.56 6.89 -22.26
C LEU A 469 -24.90 5.61 -23.03
N VAL A 470 -25.97 5.63 -23.82
CA VAL A 470 -26.35 4.50 -24.69
C VAL A 470 -25.26 4.25 -25.73
N ARG A 471 -24.72 5.30 -26.34
CA ARG A 471 -23.64 5.19 -27.32
C ARG A 471 -22.34 4.66 -26.70
N THR A 472 -22.07 4.98 -25.44
CA THR A 472 -20.93 4.43 -24.69
C THR A 472 -21.12 2.95 -24.40
N ALA A 473 -22.33 2.53 -24.04
CA ALA A 473 -22.66 1.11 -23.86
C ALA A 473 -22.54 0.31 -25.17
N ASP A 474 -22.99 0.87 -26.29
CA ASP A 474 -22.82 0.26 -27.61
C ASP A 474 -21.34 0.16 -28.01
N SER A 475 -20.55 1.20 -27.73
CA SER A 475 -19.10 1.22 -27.98
C SER A 475 -18.35 0.18 -27.12
N ALA A 476 -18.73 0.02 -25.86
CA ALA A 476 -18.17 -1.01 -24.97
C ALA A 476 -18.50 -2.43 -25.44
N THR A 477 -19.70 -2.61 -25.99
CA THR A 477 -20.13 -3.89 -26.59
C THR A 477 -19.34 -4.17 -27.87
N GLN A 478 -19.11 -3.15 -28.70
CA GLN A 478 -18.29 -3.25 -29.91
C GLN A 478 -16.82 -3.59 -29.61
N ILE A 479 -16.24 -3.00 -28.57
CA ILE A 479 -14.89 -3.35 -28.09
C ILE A 479 -14.85 -4.79 -27.60
N SER A 480 -15.85 -5.23 -26.84
CA SER A 480 -15.93 -6.62 -26.36
C SER A 480 -15.99 -7.62 -27.52
N ASN A 481 -16.80 -7.32 -28.54
CA ASN A 481 -16.86 -8.14 -29.76
C ASN A 481 -15.53 -8.12 -30.52
N THR A 482 -14.85 -6.97 -30.59
CA THR A 482 -13.54 -6.85 -31.24
C THR A 482 -12.47 -7.69 -30.54
N ILE A 483 -12.48 -7.73 -29.19
CA ILE A 483 -11.56 -8.56 -28.40
C ILE A 483 -11.84 -10.05 -28.61
N VAL A 484 -13.11 -10.44 -28.72
CA VAL A 484 -13.51 -11.83 -29.03
C VAL A 484 -13.13 -12.21 -30.46
N ASP A 485 -13.36 -11.32 -31.43
CA ASP A 485 -13.04 -11.54 -32.83
C ASP A 485 -11.52 -11.61 -33.07
N GLN A 486 -10.73 -10.84 -32.30
CA GLN A 486 -9.26 -10.79 -32.38
C GLN A 486 -8.54 -11.70 -31.38
N GLN A 487 -9.25 -12.64 -30.75
CA GLN A 487 -8.69 -13.51 -29.72
C GLN A 487 -7.48 -14.32 -30.22
N GLN A 488 -7.49 -14.77 -31.49
CA GLN A 488 -6.38 -15.53 -32.06
C GLN A 488 -5.12 -14.66 -32.28
N GLU A 489 -5.27 -13.41 -32.71
CA GLU A 489 -4.14 -12.50 -32.87
C GLU A 489 -3.56 -12.11 -31.51
N LEU A 490 -4.42 -11.94 -30.50
CA LEU A 490 -3.99 -11.68 -29.12
C LEU A 490 -3.22 -12.86 -28.53
N ASP A 491 -3.70 -14.10 -28.74
CA ASP A 491 -2.99 -15.31 -28.32
C ASP A 491 -1.63 -15.43 -29.02
N GLN A 492 -1.56 -15.13 -30.32
CA GLN A 492 -0.31 -15.15 -31.07
C GLN A 492 0.67 -14.05 -30.60
N PHE A 493 0.15 -12.86 -30.26
CA PHE A 493 0.93 -11.77 -29.67
C PHE A 493 1.47 -12.14 -28.29
N LEU A 494 0.67 -12.78 -27.44
CA LEU A 494 1.10 -13.23 -26.12
C LEU A 494 2.15 -14.34 -26.21
N VAL A 495 1.97 -15.30 -27.11
CA VAL A 495 2.96 -16.38 -27.35
C VAL A 495 4.27 -15.82 -27.91
N SER A 496 4.21 -14.88 -28.85
CA SER A 496 5.41 -14.22 -29.39
C SER A 496 6.11 -13.33 -28.37
N SER A 497 5.37 -12.68 -27.47
CA SER A 497 5.92 -11.92 -26.35
C SER A 497 6.61 -12.82 -25.32
N ILE A 498 6.05 -14.00 -25.04
CA ILE A 498 6.70 -15.04 -24.22
C ILE A 498 7.96 -15.54 -24.93
N GLY A 499 7.89 -15.82 -26.23
CA GLY A 499 9.06 -16.21 -27.03
C GLY A 499 10.18 -15.16 -27.03
N LEU A 500 9.83 -13.87 -27.12
CA LEU A 500 10.78 -12.77 -26.99
C LEU A 500 11.40 -12.69 -25.59
N ALA A 501 10.59 -12.91 -24.54
CA ALA A 501 11.07 -12.96 -23.17
C ALA A 501 12.02 -14.14 -22.94
N ASP A 502 11.72 -15.31 -23.50
CA ASP A 502 12.57 -16.49 -23.44
C ASP A 502 13.90 -16.27 -24.19
N ILE A 503 13.86 -15.66 -25.39
CA ILE A 503 15.07 -15.28 -26.11
C ILE A 503 15.88 -14.24 -25.31
N GLY A 504 15.22 -13.27 -24.68
CA GLY A 504 15.87 -12.29 -23.81
C GLY A 504 16.54 -12.95 -22.60
N ASN A 505 15.89 -13.95 -22.01
CA ASN A 505 16.46 -14.74 -20.91
C ASN A 505 17.63 -15.62 -21.38
N ASP A 506 17.57 -16.20 -22.58
CA ASP A 506 18.69 -16.98 -23.12
C ASP A 506 19.89 -16.10 -23.46
N VAL A 507 19.68 -14.90 -24.01
CA VAL A 507 20.76 -13.94 -24.29
C VAL A 507 21.36 -13.41 -23.00
N ILE A 508 20.55 -12.95 -22.04
CA ILE A 508 21.06 -12.38 -20.80
C ILE A 508 21.61 -13.47 -19.87
N GLY A 509 20.87 -14.55 -19.65
CA GLY A 509 21.27 -15.67 -18.80
C GLY A 509 22.44 -16.46 -19.39
N GLY A 510 22.48 -16.65 -20.72
CA GLY A 510 23.60 -17.31 -21.39
C GLY A 510 24.90 -16.49 -21.34
N ASN A 511 24.80 -15.15 -21.33
CA ASN A 511 25.96 -14.26 -21.23
C ASN A 511 26.22 -13.77 -19.80
N GLU A 512 25.40 -14.12 -18.81
CA GLU A 512 25.54 -13.70 -17.41
C GLU A 512 26.96 -13.96 -16.87
N PRO A 513 27.59 -15.13 -17.07
CA PRO A 513 28.94 -15.38 -16.56
C PRO A 513 29.98 -14.46 -17.22
N ALA A 514 29.86 -14.24 -18.53
CA ALA A 514 30.78 -13.39 -19.29
C ALA A 514 30.62 -11.90 -18.92
N LEU A 515 29.40 -11.45 -18.66
CA LEU A 515 29.11 -10.10 -18.18
C LEU A 515 29.62 -9.90 -16.75
N ALA A 516 29.41 -10.87 -15.87
CA ALA A 516 29.94 -10.84 -14.51
C ALA A 516 31.47 -10.83 -14.49
N GLU A 517 32.10 -11.62 -15.37
CA GLU A 517 33.55 -11.63 -15.55
C GLU A 517 34.06 -10.29 -16.11
N ALA A 518 33.41 -9.74 -17.14
CA ALA A 518 33.78 -8.44 -17.70
C ALA A 518 33.67 -7.32 -16.66
N LEU A 519 32.60 -7.30 -15.86
CA LEU A 519 32.45 -6.37 -14.76
C LEU A 519 33.51 -6.61 -13.68
N GLY A 520 33.80 -7.86 -13.33
CA GLY A 520 34.87 -8.23 -12.40
C GLY A 520 36.26 -7.78 -12.88
N LEU A 521 36.55 -7.84 -14.18
CA LEU A 521 37.78 -7.34 -14.80
C LEU A 521 37.85 -5.81 -14.80
N LEU A 522 36.71 -5.12 -14.88
CA LEU A 522 36.63 -3.66 -14.82
C LEU A 522 36.77 -3.11 -13.40
N VAL A 523 36.42 -3.89 -12.36
CA VAL A 523 36.47 -3.43 -10.96
C VAL A 523 37.86 -2.91 -10.55
N PRO A 524 38.99 -3.63 -10.74
CA PRO A 524 40.30 -3.11 -10.35
C PRO A 524 40.70 -1.82 -11.08
N THR A 525 40.35 -1.71 -12.36
CA THR A 525 40.68 -0.54 -13.18
C THR A 525 39.86 0.68 -12.76
N THR A 526 38.56 0.49 -12.53
CA THR A 526 37.66 1.55 -12.06
C THR A 526 37.97 1.96 -10.62
N GLU A 527 38.38 1.01 -9.77
CA GLU A 527 38.83 1.30 -8.41
C GLU A 527 40.14 2.10 -8.41
N LEU A 528 41.07 1.80 -9.32
CA LEU A 528 42.29 2.60 -9.50
C LEU A 528 41.96 4.02 -9.98
N LEU A 529 41.09 4.17 -11.00
CA LEU A 529 40.63 5.47 -11.47
C LEU A 529 39.95 6.27 -10.36
N ASN A 530 39.10 5.61 -9.56
CA ASN A 530 38.44 6.24 -8.42
C ASN A 530 39.45 6.62 -7.33
N ARG A 531 40.48 5.80 -7.05
CA ARG A 531 41.53 6.16 -6.07
C ARG A 531 42.31 7.41 -6.49
N TYR A 532 42.52 7.62 -7.79
CA TYR A 532 43.28 8.75 -8.33
C TYR A 532 42.42 9.86 -8.94
N HIS A 533 41.11 9.87 -8.71
CA HIS A 533 40.17 10.78 -9.37
C HIS A 533 40.54 12.26 -9.16
N GLU A 534 40.97 12.65 -7.95
CA GLU A 534 41.40 14.02 -7.66
C GLU A 534 42.64 14.43 -8.47
N SER A 535 43.61 13.52 -8.61
CA SER A 535 44.82 13.77 -9.41
C SER A 535 44.49 13.88 -10.89
N LEU A 536 43.61 13.01 -11.40
CA LEU A 536 43.15 13.03 -12.79
C LEU A 536 42.39 14.33 -13.11
N TYR A 537 41.47 14.73 -12.23
CA TYR A 537 40.78 16.01 -12.34
C TYR A 537 41.76 17.17 -12.34
N CYS A 538 42.73 17.19 -11.41
CA CYS A 538 43.77 18.20 -11.33
C CYS A 538 44.52 18.37 -12.65
N SER A 539 44.93 17.25 -13.26
CA SER A 539 45.67 17.24 -14.52
C SER A 539 44.82 17.77 -15.68
N ILE A 540 43.57 17.32 -15.79
CA ILE A 540 42.65 17.76 -16.86
C ILE A 540 42.26 19.23 -16.68
N ALA A 541 41.92 19.64 -15.47
CA ALA A 541 41.59 21.03 -15.16
C ALA A 541 42.80 21.96 -15.39
N GLY A 542 44.01 21.51 -15.06
CA GLY A 542 45.25 22.23 -15.37
C GLY A 542 45.48 22.37 -16.88
N LEU A 543 45.24 21.32 -17.67
CA LEU A 543 45.27 21.39 -19.14
C LEU A 543 44.28 22.41 -19.69
N ALA A 544 43.06 22.48 -19.12
CA ALA A 544 42.06 23.45 -19.53
C ALA A 544 42.52 24.90 -19.23
N VAL A 545 43.17 25.14 -18.10
CA VAL A 545 43.75 26.47 -17.78
C VAL A 545 44.85 26.83 -18.79
N MET A 546 45.74 25.89 -19.13
CA MET A 546 46.78 26.12 -20.13
C MET A 546 46.21 26.36 -21.53
N ALA A 547 45.19 25.61 -21.94
CA ALA A 547 44.55 25.76 -23.25
C ALA A 547 43.85 27.11 -23.42
N ASN A 548 43.34 27.69 -22.32
CA ASN A 548 42.65 28.98 -22.31
C ASN A 548 43.56 30.15 -21.87
N SER A 549 44.82 29.88 -21.56
CA SER A 549 45.77 30.94 -21.24
C SER A 549 46.06 31.77 -22.49
N PRO A 550 46.15 33.11 -22.39
CA PRO A 550 46.46 33.93 -23.54
C PRO A 550 47.80 33.49 -24.15
N PRO A 551 47.92 33.47 -25.49
CA PRO A 551 49.17 33.14 -26.14
C PRO A 551 50.28 34.06 -25.64
N LEU A 552 51.48 33.51 -25.48
CA LEU A 552 52.64 34.27 -25.04
C LEU A 552 52.83 35.49 -25.96
N PRO A 553 53.20 36.66 -25.40
CA PRO A 553 53.38 37.87 -26.20
C PRO A 553 54.49 37.67 -27.23
N GLY A 554 54.15 37.85 -28.50
CA GLY A 554 55.03 37.62 -29.65
C GLY A 554 54.50 36.49 -30.53
N ASN A 555 54.34 36.76 -31.83
CA ASN A 555 53.66 35.88 -32.80
C ASN A 555 54.45 34.61 -33.18
N ASN A 556 55.22 34.04 -32.26
CA ASN A 556 56.10 32.90 -32.53
C ASN A 556 55.71 31.74 -31.61
N SER A 557 55.49 30.57 -32.20
CA SER A 557 55.44 29.28 -31.51
C SER A 557 56.80 28.99 -30.85
N ALA A 558 57.02 29.59 -29.67
CA ALA A 558 58.25 29.50 -28.91
C ALA A 558 57.99 28.85 -27.54
N VAL A 559 58.89 27.96 -27.13
CA VAL A 559 58.90 27.41 -25.77
C VAL A 559 59.73 28.35 -24.90
N VAL A 560 59.10 28.98 -23.89
CA VAL A 560 59.83 29.75 -22.87
C VAL A 560 60.40 28.77 -21.86
N VAL A 561 61.68 28.47 -21.99
CA VAL A 561 62.42 27.64 -21.02
C VAL A 561 62.99 28.56 -19.94
N SER A 562 62.43 28.48 -18.74
CA SER A 562 63.06 29.08 -17.56
C SER A 562 64.15 28.12 -17.07
N ALA A 563 65.39 28.39 -17.48
CA ALA A 563 66.57 27.65 -17.00
C ALA A 563 67.30 28.50 -15.95
N GLY A 564 67.52 27.92 -14.78
CA GLY A 564 68.32 28.51 -13.71
C GLY A 564 69.36 27.52 -13.21
N LEU A 565 70.52 28.02 -12.75
CA LEU A 565 71.51 27.21 -12.06
C LEU A 565 71.10 27.07 -10.59
N THR A 566 70.77 25.85 -10.17
CA THR A 566 70.45 25.54 -8.77
C THR A 566 71.70 25.17 -7.99
N LEU A 567 72.20 26.10 -7.18
CA LEU A 567 73.38 25.90 -6.34
C LEU A 567 73.09 24.84 -5.25
N GLY A 568 74.01 23.90 -5.05
CA GLY A 568 73.90 22.87 -4.00
C GLY A 568 73.02 21.66 -4.35
N THR A 569 72.64 21.49 -5.63
CA THR A 569 71.97 20.26 -6.09
C THR A 569 73.00 19.28 -6.65
N GLU A 570 72.88 18.00 -6.28
CA GLU A 570 73.76 16.96 -6.81
C GLU A 570 73.49 16.73 -8.31
N ARG A 571 74.56 16.51 -9.07
CA ARG A 571 74.42 16.21 -10.51
C ARG A 571 73.81 14.82 -10.68
N TYR A 572 73.08 14.64 -11.77
CA TYR A 572 72.60 13.32 -12.21
C TYR A 572 73.75 12.33 -12.34
N ARG A 573 73.61 11.14 -11.74
CA ARG A 573 74.57 10.03 -11.78
C ARG A 573 73.90 8.80 -12.37
N TYR A 574 74.34 8.43 -13.57
CA TYR A 574 73.97 7.16 -14.16
C TYR A 574 74.80 6.01 -13.53
N PRO A 575 74.20 4.87 -13.17
CA PRO A 575 72.78 4.51 -13.32
C PRO A 575 71.91 4.80 -12.09
N GLN A 576 72.44 5.42 -11.04
CA GLN A 576 71.74 5.59 -9.75
C GLN A 576 70.44 6.41 -9.87
N ASP A 577 70.42 7.42 -10.72
CA ASP A 577 69.30 8.35 -10.89
C ASP A 577 68.38 7.99 -12.07
N LEU A 578 68.40 6.74 -12.54
CA LEU A 578 67.47 6.28 -13.59
C LEU A 578 66.01 6.52 -13.16
N PRO A 579 65.12 7.02 -14.06
CA PRO A 579 63.72 7.24 -13.73
C PRO A 579 63.04 6.00 -13.15
N LYS A 580 62.29 6.17 -12.05
CA LYS A 580 61.56 5.09 -11.38
C LYS A 580 60.07 5.39 -11.29
N VAL A 581 59.24 4.36 -11.41
CA VAL A 581 57.80 4.42 -11.12
C VAL A 581 57.55 3.91 -9.70
N ALA A 582 58.25 4.50 -8.72
CA ALA A 582 58.17 4.11 -7.31
C ALA A 582 57.51 5.17 -6.41
N ALA A 583 56.99 6.25 -7.02
CA ALA A 583 56.24 7.28 -6.32
C ALA A 583 54.99 6.69 -5.65
N LYS A 584 54.90 6.87 -4.32
CA LYS A 584 53.74 6.51 -3.50
C LYS A 584 53.30 7.75 -2.71
N GLY A 585 52.01 8.03 -2.69
CA GLY A 585 51.48 9.20 -1.99
C GLY A 585 49.97 9.36 -2.17
N ARG A 586 49.37 10.21 -1.34
CA ARG A 586 47.97 10.64 -1.46
C ARG A 586 47.84 11.81 -2.46
N PRO A 587 46.66 12.09 -3.03
CA PRO A 587 46.46 13.30 -3.83
C PRO A 587 46.62 14.57 -2.98
N TYR A 588 47.26 15.60 -3.55
CA TYR A 588 47.47 16.91 -2.90
C TYR A 588 46.77 18.06 -3.65
N CYS A 589 45.97 17.74 -4.67
CA CYS A 589 45.43 18.75 -5.59
C CYS A 589 44.58 19.80 -4.85
N GLN A 590 43.62 19.35 -4.02
CA GLN A 590 42.74 20.24 -3.27
C GLN A 590 43.49 20.96 -2.13
N GLU A 591 44.38 20.26 -1.42
CA GLU A 591 45.17 20.81 -0.31
C GLU A 591 46.08 21.97 -0.77
N LEU A 592 46.67 21.85 -1.97
CA LEU A 592 47.57 22.85 -2.52
C LEU A 592 46.87 23.90 -3.39
N GLY A 593 45.53 23.87 -3.47
CA GLY A 593 44.75 24.81 -4.28
C GLY A 593 45.00 24.69 -5.79
N LEU A 594 45.44 23.52 -6.28
CA LEU A 594 45.68 23.29 -7.70
C LEU A 594 44.35 23.05 -8.44
N PRO A 595 44.25 23.37 -9.74
CA PRO A 595 45.29 23.97 -10.59
C PRO A 595 45.36 25.51 -10.50
N ASN A 596 44.44 26.16 -9.79
CA ASN A 596 44.33 27.63 -9.74
C ASN A 596 44.94 28.19 -8.45
N VAL A 597 46.25 28.42 -8.48
CA VAL A 597 46.99 28.97 -7.34
C VAL A 597 47.00 30.51 -7.39
N PRO A 598 46.91 31.20 -6.24
CA PRO A 598 47.04 32.65 -6.18
C PRO A 598 48.37 33.14 -6.75
N PRO A 599 48.44 34.39 -7.27
CA PRO A 599 49.70 35.02 -7.63
C PRO A 599 50.70 34.96 -6.46
N GLU A 600 51.98 34.70 -6.78
CA GLU A 600 53.09 34.58 -5.81
C GLU A 600 53.04 33.35 -4.87
N PHE A 601 52.01 32.50 -4.96
CA PHE A 601 51.97 31.24 -4.20
C PHE A 601 53.00 30.24 -4.73
N ARG A 602 53.92 29.82 -3.86
CA ARG A 602 54.96 28.82 -4.18
C ARG A 602 54.48 27.44 -3.79
N VAL A 603 54.06 26.66 -4.80
CA VAL A 603 53.67 25.26 -4.60
C VAL A 603 54.88 24.47 -4.06
N PRO A 604 54.76 23.78 -2.91
CA PRO A 604 55.85 22.95 -2.39
C PRO A 604 56.23 21.84 -3.35
N ALA A 605 57.54 21.54 -3.46
CA ALA A 605 58.01 20.42 -4.26
C ALA A 605 57.63 19.09 -3.58
N ILE A 606 56.98 18.19 -4.34
CA ILE A 606 56.61 16.87 -3.83
C ILE A 606 57.83 15.95 -3.92
N VAL A 607 58.28 15.46 -2.76
CA VAL A 607 59.38 14.48 -2.66
C VAL A 607 58.80 13.09 -2.96
N ALA A 608 59.10 12.56 -4.13
CA ALA A 608 58.70 11.22 -4.55
C ALA A 608 59.91 10.40 -5.02
N ASP A 609 59.84 9.08 -4.87
CA ASP A 609 60.86 8.16 -5.40
C ASP A 609 60.67 7.98 -6.91
N VAL A 610 61.16 8.96 -7.66
CA VAL A 610 61.14 8.99 -9.12
C VAL A 610 62.53 8.78 -9.73
N GLY A 611 63.51 8.39 -8.91
CA GLY A 611 64.91 8.22 -9.32
C GLY A 611 65.71 9.52 -9.46
N ALA A 612 65.12 10.59 -9.99
CA ALA A 612 65.80 11.86 -10.24
C ALA A 612 65.34 12.99 -9.29
N ASN A 613 65.29 12.73 -7.99
CA ASN A 613 64.89 13.74 -7.00
C ASN A 613 66.12 14.56 -6.54
N PRO A 614 66.18 15.88 -6.79
CA PRO A 614 67.31 16.73 -6.37
C PRO A 614 67.34 17.06 -4.87
N TYR A 615 66.25 16.78 -4.15
CA TYR A 615 66.05 17.05 -2.72
C TYR A 615 66.08 15.77 -1.86
N GLN A 616 66.88 14.78 -2.27
CA GLN A 616 67.04 13.53 -1.52
C GLN A 616 67.59 13.76 -0.11
N TYR A 617 67.14 12.92 0.82
CA TYR A 617 67.61 12.93 2.20
C TYR A 617 69.12 12.67 2.24
N GLY A 618 69.89 13.59 2.84
CA GLY A 618 71.35 13.55 2.89
C GLY A 618 72.07 14.51 1.92
N ASN A 619 71.36 15.14 0.98
CA ASN A 619 71.92 16.27 0.24
C ASN A 619 72.02 17.49 1.17
N GLN A 620 73.25 17.87 1.54
CA GLN A 620 73.51 18.98 2.46
C GLN A 620 73.36 20.36 1.81
N GLY A 621 73.09 20.43 0.50
CA GLY A 621 72.88 21.69 -0.21
C GLY A 621 74.15 22.53 -0.31
N ILE A 622 73.99 23.85 -0.21
CA ILE A 622 75.12 24.79 -0.20
C ILE A 622 75.77 24.74 1.19
N LEU A 623 76.91 24.05 1.28
CA LEU A 623 77.77 24.11 2.44
C LEU A 623 78.62 25.38 2.38
N LEU A 624 78.25 26.39 3.15
CA LEU A 624 79.09 27.58 3.34
C LEU A 624 80.34 27.17 4.10
N ASN A 625 81.51 27.29 3.47
CA ASN A 625 82.80 27.07 4.11
C ASN A 625 83.08 28.19 5.12
N SER A 626 82.39 28.12 6.27
CA SER A 626 82.47 29.13 7.32
C SER A 626 83.89 29.27 7.87
N ALA A 627 84.69 28.20 7.88
CA ALA A 627 86.09 28.25 8.28
C ALA A 627 86.93 29.04 7.26
N GLY A 628 86.73 28.81 5.96
CA GLY A 628 87.35 29.58 4.89
C GLY A 628 86.96 31.05 4.92
N LEU A 629 85.67 31.36 5.12
CA LEU A 629 85.20 32.74 5.23
C LEU A 629 85.77 33.44 6.47
N LYS A 630 85.81 32.76 7.62
CA LYS A 630 86.42 33.28 8.85
C LYS A 630 87.92 33.53 8.69
N ASN A 631 88.64 32.59 8.06
CA ASN A 631 90.06 32.76 7.79
C ASN A 631 90.33 33.89 6.79
N TRP A 632 89.43 34.11 5.84
CA TRP A 632 89.52 35.23 4.90
C TRP A 632 89.25 36.59 5.57
N LEU A 633 88.25 36.67 6.45
CA LEU A 633 87.89 37.92 7.15
C LEU A 633 88.82 38.26 8.31
N PHE A 634 89.33 37.26 9.04
CA PHE A 634 90.02 37.46 10.33
C PHE A 634 91.44 36.84 10.37
N GLY A 635 91.92 36.26 9.28
CA GLY A 635 93.19 35.53 9.23
C GLY A 635 93.11 34.13 9.88
N PRO A 636 94.23 33.37 9.91
CA PRO A 636 94.24 31.99 10.40
C PRO A 636 93.85 31.92 11.88
N ILE A 637 92.70 31.32 12.19
CA ILE A 637 92.24 31.15 13.58
C ILE A 637 92.70 29.78 14.11
N PRO A 638 93.44 29.70 15.23
CA PRO A 638 93.91 28.43 15.78
C PRO A 638 92.76 27.60 16.41
N GLY A 639 92.65 26.33 16.01
CA GLY A 639 91.68 25.35 16.53
C GLY A 639 91.08 24.44 15.45
N PRO A 640 90.52 23.26 15.78
CA PRO A 640 89.90 22.38 14.79
C PRO A 640 88.66 23.04 14.17
N PRO A 641 88.35 22.78 12.88
CA PRO A 641 87.24 23.40 12.18
C PRO A 641 85.90 23.05 12.85
N ARG A 642 85.20 24.07 13.39
CA ARG A 642 83.87 23.92 13.99
C ARG A 642 82.79 24.38 13.03
N ASN A 643 81.79 23.53 12.78
CA ASN A 643 80.60 23.94 12.03
C ASN A 643 79.83 25.00 12.82
N THR A 644 79.09 25.86 12.12
CA THR A 644 78.28 26.95 12.72
C THR A 644 77.26 26.45 13.76
N ALA A 645 76.82 25.20 13.65
CA ALA A 645 75.90 24.57 14.61
C ALA A 645 76.55 24.11 15.94
N GLN A 646 77.89 24.18 16.07
CA GLN A 646 78.62 23.70 17.25
C GLN A 646 79.12 24.85 18.16
N ILE A 647 78.54 26.03 18.04
CA ILE A 647 78.84 27.18 18.91
C ILE A 647 78.23 26.91 20.30
N GLY A 648 79.07 26.88 21.35
CA GLY A 648 78.64 26.79 22.75
C GLY A 648 78.80 25.43 23.43
N MET A 649 79.28 24.40 22.74
CA MET A 649 79.58 23.11 23.38
C MET A 649 81.05 23.05 23.86
N PRO A 650 81.33 22.64 25.12
CA PRO A 650 82.68 22.34 25.56
C PRO A 650 83.21 21.13 24.78
N GLY A 651 84.47 21.25 24.33
CA GLY A 651 85.10 20.29 23.40
C GLY A 651 85.51 18.99 24.04
#